data_AF-A0A1S1MSH7-F1
#
_entry.id   AF-A0A1S1MSH7-F1
#
_cell.length_a   1.000
_cell.length_b   1.000
_cell.length_c   1.000
_cell.angle_alpha   90.00
_cell.angle_beta   90.00
_cell.angle_gamma   90.00
#
_symmetry.space_group_name_H-M   'P 1'
#
loop_
_entity.id
_entity.type
_entity.pdbx_description
1 polymer ?
#
loop_
_entity_poly.entity_id
_entity_poly.type
_entity_poly.pdbx_seq_one_letter_code
_entity_poly.pdbx_strand_id
1 'polypeptide(L)'
;MNHISKVRKLALILAGGLIVSAVIPVVHAAIDTDDDKVTRLDLQGQIDNFAPFSKTLWAGAHNAYASYSWSKGTYTDVNQYYSPKSLLKRGIRVMEFDIYPEGTFDSTPMLCHNSLENKALCSSFHAKLSEGLDDIKDFLQDNPDEVVLLKIEAYKHNDHNNWHNKIGERLQNDVGDYLLLPEDWGYADKSCASLPVSHLTKRDILAAGKQLVAVVQTPRDKSDLCAYHSSGNYSKFWNTVFIGVDAFDANGNLQSNQPFCQNGNDECVSNDQTAHYNAKNMTVVIDDATQLNTDGPSSSKTGSNVLNKWGKKGSQILELALVEANNTSAASGYGANEVQIEDYIWSWKSNRPNGTGDCASLEDDQTIADKACTTFQYHACVDKDRNWQISATKGTWHMGFEYCKSLGGSYTFGMPFNAYEQVQLLAEIGTSSNDHWVNYYNAFDDFWLSNSKEYIDWKFVERSAVGSVSKGDSFDDIGLLKRKALVGGSFNLSSVQIRSGSRIDGFKACYETTQSVSHASVGTSELCVTYGGSGGSWGNALTFDASSGQYLKDIKICKEDAKYGYDTVYFLKFTSSTGSAISGGATTGSCTTYSSTSSQQIFAFHGSEGSELNSIGIYKIENALVNGGLYATDWLDRDDPQSGDNELFNGHKSSGNISASCESSDIAAIVARVVDTKLDSSLTGQNLVNNGSGFACWNSSNGGSSSNTTCEDYEVRYFFTKASCLP
;
A
#
# COMPACT_ATOMS: atom_id res chain seq x y z
N MET A 1 -12.36 20.25 37.70
CA MET A 1 -12.20 19.50 38.97
C MET A 1 -12.83 18.12 38.81
N ASN A 2 -11.94 17.14 38.64
CA ASN A 2 -11.99 15.72 39.01
C ASN A 2 -13.15 14.79 38.59
N HIS A 3 -12.75 13.85 37.72
CA HIS A 3 -12.95 12.39 37.78
C HIS A 3 -14.38 11.80 37.80
N ILE A 4 -14.73 11.12 36.71
CA ILE A 4 -15.77 10.08 36.70
C ILE A 4 -15.15 8.79 36.18
N SER A 5 -14.87 7.86 37.09
CA SER A 5 -14.51 6.47 36.81
C SER A 5 -15.77 5.61 36.69
N LYS A 6 -15.90 4.88 35.57
CA LYS A 6 -16.95 3.88 35.32
C LYS A 6 -16.70 2.62 36.17
N VAL A 7 -17.71 2.17 36.93
CA VAL A 7 -17.73 0.85 37.59
C VAL A 7 -18.79 -0.02 36.92
N ARG A 8 -18.38 -1.13 36.31
CA ARG A 8 -19.26 -2.20 35.79
C ARG A 8 -19.69 -3.11 36.96
N LYS A 9 -20.99 -3.43 37.06
CA LYS A 9 -21.50 -4.46 37.98
C LYS A 9 -21.84 -5.74 37.21
N LEU A 10 -21.29 -6.85 37.68
CA LEU A 10 -21.68 -8.23 37.39
C LEU A 10 -23.13 -8.50 37.83
N ALA A 11 -23.87 -9.27 37.02
CA ALA A 11 -25.07 -9.95 37.46
C ALA A 11 -24.86 -11.47 37.35
N LEU A 12 -24.86 -12.16 38.49
CA LEU A 12 -25.01 -13.62 38.62
C LEU A 12 -26.50 -13.96 38.58
N ILE A 13 -26.90 -14.94 37.76
CA ILE A 13 -28.15 -15.68 37.94
C ILE A 13 -27.84 -17.18 37.84
N LEU A 14 -28.32 -17.92 38.85
CA LEU A 14 -28.18 -19.37 39.02
C LEU A 14 -29.08 -20.19 38.09
N ALA A 15 -28.62 -21.43 37.88
CA ALA A 15 -29.04 -22.44 36.93
C ALA A 15 -30.47 -23.04 37.09
N GLY A 16 -30.99 -23.55 35.97
CA GLY A 16 -32.05 -24.56 35.88
C GLY A 16 -31.88 -25.36 34.59
N GLY A 17 -31.61 -26.66 34.71
CA GLY A 17 -31.08 -27.51 33.65
C GLY A 17 -32.06 -27.91 32.55
N LEU A 18 -31.53 -27.94 31.33
CA LEU A 18 -32.01 -28.72 30.18
C LEU A 18 -30.77 -29.10 29.37
N ILE A 19 -30.43 -30.39 29.36
CA ILE A 19 -29.34 -30.93 28.55
C ILE A 19 -29.84 -30.94 27.10
N VAL A 20 -29.65 -29.82 26.42
CA VAL A 20 -29.59 -29.77 24.96
C VAL A 20 -28.13 -30.04 24.61
N SER A 21 -27.87 -31.04 23.75
CA SER A 21 -26.56 -31.19 23.10
C SER A 21 -26.30 -29.93 22.28
N ALA A 22 -25.71 -28.93 22.92
CA ALA A 22 -25.20 -27.74 22.25
C ALA A 22 -24.00 -28.19 21.43
N VAL A 23 -24.16 -28.17 20.11
CA VAL A 23 -23.01 -27.96 19.22
C VAL A 23 -22.44 -26.62 19.67
N ILE A 24 -21.36 -26.65 20.44
CA ILE A 24 -20.62 -25.45 20.81
C ILE A 24 -19.98 -24.99 19.50
N PRO A 25 -20.40 -23.85 18.90
CA PRO A 25 -19.60 -23.28 17.84
C PRO A 25 -18.24 -23.02 18.45
N VAL A 26 -17.17 -23.56 17.84
CA VAL A 26 -15.81 -23.15 18.18
C VAL A 26 -15.76 -21.67 17.83
N VAL A 27 -15.92 -20.83 18.85
CA VAL A 27 -15.73 -19.40 18.72
C VAL A 27 -14.24 -19.23 18.55
N HIS A 28 -13.80 -19.05 17.30
CA HIS A 28 -12.46 -18.58 17.03
C HIS A 28 -12.25 -17.33 17.89
N ALA A 29 -11.20 -17.32 18.71
CA ALA A 29 -10.90 -16.16 19.55
C ALA A 29 -10.87 -14.93 18.64
N ALA A 30 -11.73 -13.96 18.91
CA ALA A 30 -11.75 -12.71 18.16
C ALA A 30 -10.35 -12.09 18.26
N ILE A 31 -9.76 -11.75 17.11
CA ILE A 31 -8.54 -10.95 17.06
C ILE A 31 -8.79 -9.63 17.80
N ASP A 32 -7.85 -9.25 18.65
CA ASP A 32 -7.86 -7.93 19.26
C ASP A 32 -7.46 -6.91 18.19
N THR A 33 -8.43 -6.10 17.77
CA THR A 33 -8.24 -5.02 16.81
C THR A 33 -7.74 -3.75 17.47
N ASP A 34 -7.78 -3.67 18.80
CA ASP A 34 -7.42 -2.48 19.59
C ASP A 34 -6.04 -2.66 20.26
N ASP A 35 -5.11 -3.30 19.55
CA ASP A 35 -3.79 -3.66 20.05
C ASP A 35 -2.72 -2.61 19.68
N ASP A 36 -2.03 -2.05 20.67
CA ASP A 36 -0.99 -1.02 20.51
C ASP A 36 0.11 -1.46 19.53
N LYS A 37 0.54 -2.72 19.58
CA LYS A 37 1.59 -3.21 18.68
C LYS A 37 1.14 -3.30 17.23
N VAL A 38 -0.13 -3.62 16.97
CA VAL A 38 -0.66 -3.61 15.59
C VAL A 38 -0.76 -2.18 15.09
N THR A 39 -1.27 -1.27 15.92
CA THR A 39 -1.31 0.16 15.58
C THR A 39 0.09 0.68 15.24
N ARG A 40 1.10 0.33 16.04
CA ARG A 40 2.50 0.70 15.78
C ARG A 40 3.08 0.07 14.53
N LEU A 41 2.78 -1.20 14.23
CA LEU A 41 3.22 -1.85 13.01
C LEU A 41 2.54 -1.26 11.77
N ASP A 42 1.26 -0.91 11.86
CA ASP A 42 0.50 -0.22 10.81
C ASP A 42 1.12 1.15 10.49
N LEU A 43 1.32 1.98 11.51
CA LEU A 43 2.01 3.27 11.38
C LEU A 43 3.42 3.10 10.82
N GLN A 44 4.15 2.05 11.21
CA GLN A 44 5.46 1.74 10.64
C GLN A 44 5.36 1.38 9.15
N GLY A 45 4.39 0.55 8.77
CA GLY A 45 4.16 0.12 7.39
C GLY A 45 3.84 1.28 6.43
N GLN A 46 3.45 2.43 6.98
CA GLN A 46 3.18 3.67 6.25
C GLN A 46 4.44 4.54 6.00
N ILE A 47 5.54 4.30 6.73
CA ILE A 47 6.75 5.12 6.67
C ILE A 47 7.45 5.02 5.30
N ASP A 48 7.45 3.83 4.71
CA ASP A 48 8.19 3.54 3.48
C ASP A 48 7.32 3.65 2.21
N ASN A 49 6.15 4.30 2.30
CA ASN A 49 5.25 4.47 1.15
C ASN A 49 5.89 5.17 -0.06
N PHE A 50 6.88 6.05 0.20
CA PHE A 50 7.66 6.76 -0.82
C PHE A 50 8.98 6.06 -1.17
N ALA A 51 9.32 4.95 -0.49
CA ALA A 51 10.53 4.20 -0.75
C ALA A 51 10.30 3.21 -1.90
N PRO A 52 11.31 2.99 -2.77
CA PRO A 52 11.26 1.87 -3.69
C PRO A 52 11.22 0.56 -2.90
N PHE A 53 10.61 -0.49 -3.44
CA PHE A 53 10.44 -1.79 -2.76
C PHE A 53 11.77 -2.37 -2.24
N SER A 54 12.87 -2.16 -2.96
CA SER A 54 14.23 -2.50 -2.52
C SER A 54 14.72 -1.76 -1.26
N LYS A 55 13.96 -0.79 -0.75
CA LYS A 55 14.26 0.00 0.45
C LYS A 55 13.16 -0.07 1.52
N THR A 56 12.10 -0.84 1.26
CA THR A 56 10.97 -1.05 2.19
C THR A 56 11.27 -2.12 3.24
N LEU A 57 10.41 -2.26 4.25
CA LEU A 57 10.38 -3.40 5.17
C LEU A 57 8.95 -3.94 5.33
N TRP A 58 8.77 -5.22 5.04
CA TRP A 58 7.50 -5.92 5.05
C TRP A 58 7.49 -7.01 6.12
N ALA A 59 6.50 -6.95 7.00
CA ALA A 59 6.11 -8.09 7.81
C ALA A 59 5.31 -9.08 6.92
N GLY A 60 5.79 -10.32 6.84
CA GLY A 60 5.25 -11.35 5.97
C GLY A 60 4.89 -12.63 6.70
N ALA A 61 3.97 -13.39 6.11
CA ALA A 61 3.57 -14.71 6.60
C ALA A 61 3.89 -15.79 5.55
N HIS A 62 4.79 -16.72 5.92
CA HIS A 62 5.08 -17.92 5.13
C HIS A 62 3.85 -18.82 5.11
N ASN A 63 3.45 -19.27 3.92
CA ASN A 63 2.28 -20.12 3.69
C ASN A 63 1.05 -19.61 4.44
N ALA A 64 0.68 -18.35 4.20
CA ALA A 64 -0.32 -17.64 4.98
C ALA A 64 -1.71 -18.32 4.98
N TYR A 65 -1.96 -19.16 3.96
CA TYR A 65 -3.17 -19.97 3.82
C TYR A 65 -3.18 -21.25 4.68
N ALA A 66 -2.01 -21.80 5.06
CA ALA A 66 -1.88 -23.03 5.84
C ALA A 66 -2.15 -22.73 7.33
N SER A 67 -3.39 -22.34 7.60
CA SER A 67 -3.79 -21.70 8.85
C SER A 67 -4.73 -22.56 9.68
N TYR A 68 -4.45 -22.71 10.98
CA TYR A 68 -5.30 -23.47 11.89
C TYR A 68 -6.75 -22.96 11.91
N SER A 69 -6.95 -21.65 12.09
CA SER A 69 -8.28 -21.01 12.16
C SER A 69 -9.04 -20.99 10.83
N TRP A 70 -8.34 -21.23 9.72
CA TRP A 70 -8.94 -21.31 8.39
C TRP A 70 -9.21 -22.76 7.95
N SER A 71 -8.55 -23.73 8.59
CA SER A 71 -8.32 -25.07 8.01
C SER A 71 -9.47 -26.08 8.05
N LYS A 72 -10.51 -25.91 8.87
CA LYS A 72 -11.48 -27.00 9.18
C LYS A 72 -10.81 -28.36 9.54
N GLY A 73 -9.53 -28.37 9.94
CA GLY A 73 -8.73 -29.57 10.23
C GLY A 73 -8.06 -30.26 9.03
N THR A 74 -7.99 -29.60 7.85
CA THR A 74 -7.53 -30.24 6.60
C THR A 74 -6.00 -30.20 6.41
N TYR A 75 -5.35 -29.09 6.77
CA TYR A 75 -3.90 -28.96 6.64
C TYR A 75 -3.20 -29.70 7.78
N THR A 76 -2.34 -30.66 7.43
CA THR A 76 -1.53 -31.41 8.40
C THR A 76 -0.25 -30.69 8.80
N ASP A 77 0.14 -29.68 8.03
CA ASP A 77 1.35 -28.87 8.11
C ASP A 77 1.02 -27.40 8.28
N VAL A 78 0.30 -27.10 9.37
CA VAL A 78 -0.06 -25.74 9.74
C VAL A 78 1.19 -24.86 9.88
N ASN A 79 1.25 -23.74 9.14
CA ASN A 79 2.26 -22.69 9.24
C ASN A 79 1.75 -21.47 10.02
N GLN A 80 0.44 -21.23 10.08
CA GLN A 80 -0.13 -20.06 10.73
C GLN A 80 -1.28 -20.42 11.67
N TYR A 81 -1.54 -19.58 12.67
CA TYR A 81 -2.76 -19.75 13.47
C TYR A 81 -3.95 -18.99 12.85
N TYR A 82 -3.72 -17.74 12.47
CA TYR A 82 -4.73 -16.80 11.97
C TYR A 82 -5.02 -16.99 10.48
N SER A 83 -6.25 -16.76 10.05
CA SER A 83 -6.62 -16.77 8.62
C SER A 83 -5.89 -15.66 7.86
N PRO A 84 -5.83 -15.72 6.52
CA PRO A 84 -5.23 -14.65 5.74
C PRO A 84 -5.75 -13.25 6.10
N LYS A 85 -7.07 -13.07 6.15
CA LYS A 85 -7.69 -11.79 6.56
C LYS A 85 -7.30 -11.37 7.98
N SER A 86 -7.18 -12.33 8.90
CA SER A 86 -6.80 -12.05 10.28
C SER A 86 -5.33 -11.62 10.39
N LEU A 87 -4.42 -12.25 9.65
CA LEU A 87 -3.01 -11.83 9.58
C LEU A 87 -2.87 -10.41 9.03
N LEU A 88 -3.61 -10.06 7.98
CA LEU A 88 -3.66 -8.69 7.43
C LEU A 88 -4.12 -7.68 8.50
N LYS A 89 -5.18 -8.01 9.25
CA LYS A 89 -5.65 -7.19 10.38
C LYS A 89 -4.65 -7.08 11.53
N ARG A 90 -3.64 -7.95 11.60
CA ARG A 90 -2.54 -7.89 12.58
C ARG A 90 -1.31 -7.15 12.06
N GLY A 91 -1.36 -6.56 10.86
CA GLY A 91 -0.28 -5.76 10.28
C GLY A 91 0.64 -6.50 9.31
N ILE A 92 0.36 -7.76 8.99
CA ILE A 92 1.06 -8.48 7.92
C ILE A 92 0.65 -7.88 6.56
N ARG A 93 1.60 -7.72 5.65
CA ARG A 93 1.37 -7.15 4.30
C ARG A 93 2.04 -7.96 3.17
N VAL A 94 2.79 -9.01 3.49
CA VAL A 94 3.25 -10.02 2.53
C VAL A 94 2.57 -11.35 2.85
N MET A 95 1.90 -11.92 1.85
CA MET A 95 1.21 -13.20 1.96
C MET A 95 1.82 -14.16 0.95
N GLU A 96 2.35 -15.29 1.41
CA GLU A 96 2.79 -16.36 0.51
C GLU A 96 1.70 -17.42 0.34
N PHE A 97 1.35 -17.69 -0.91
CA PHE A 97 0.43 -18.75 -1.32
C PHE A 97 1.13 -19.76 -2.23
N ASP A 98 1.19 -21.01 -1.77
CA ASP A 98 1.48 -22.16 -2.61
C ASP A 98 0.21 -22.59 -3.32
N ILE A 99 0.31 -22.66 -4.64
CA ILE A 99 -0.85 -22.94 -5.48
C ILE A 99 -0.55 -24.19 -6.29
N TYR A 100 -1.39 -25.20 -6.13
CA TYR A 100 -1.34 -26.42 -6.93
C TYR A 100 -2.73 -26.77 -7.47
N PRO A 101 -2.83 -27.50 -8.60
CA PRO A 101 -4.11 -27.96 -9.09
C PRO A 101 -4.74 -28.97 -8.14
N GLU A 102 -6.06 -28.94 -8.03
CA GLU A 102 -6.83 -30.03 -7.44
C GLU A 102 -6.58 -31.34 -8.21
N GLY A 103 -6.45 -32.47 -7.50
CA GLY A 103 -6.19 -33.79 -8.10
C GLY A 103 -7.31 -34.39 -8.96
N THR A 104 -8.36 -33.63 -9.28
CA THR A 104 -9.45 -34.01 -10.20
C THR A 104 -9.25 -33.37 -11.58
N PHE A 105 -10.06 -33.76 -12.57
CA PHE A 105 -9.93 -33.25 -13.95
C PHE A 105 -10.08 -31.71 -14.08
N ASP A 106 -10.71 -31.06 -13.10
CA ASP A 106 -11.04 -29.64 -13.18
C ASP A 106 -9.84 -28.72 -12.96
N SER A 107 -8.67 -29.22 -12.54
CA SER A 107 -7.42 -28.44 -12.39
C SER A 107 -7.62 -27.14 -11.59
N THR A 108 -8.56 -27.11 -10.65
CA THR A 108 -8.91 -25.93 -9.86
C THR A 108 -7.66 -25.43 -9.12
N PRO A 109 -7.31 -24.13 -9.16
CA PRO A 109 -6.23 -23.61 -8.32
C PRO A 109 -6.61 -23.68 -6.83
N MET A 110 -5.86 -24.48 -6.09
CA MET A 110 -6.05 -24.73 -4.67
C MET A 110 -4.83 -24.30 -3.89
N LEU A 111 -5.02 -23.98 -2.61
CA LEU A 111 -3.96 -23.59 -1.70
C LEU A 111 -3.53 -24.80 -0.88
N CYS A 112 -2.35 -25.35 -1.09
CA CYS A 112 -1.83 -26.45 -0.28
C CYS A 112 -0.31 -26.52 -0.33
N HIS A 113 0.30 -26.96 0.76
CA HIS A 113 1.73 -27.20 0.82
C HIS A 113 1.98 -28.69 0.52
N ASN A 114 2.25 -29.01 -0.74
CA ASN A 114 2.63 -30.34 -1.17
C ASN A 114 3.95 -30.18 -1.93
N SER A 115 5.02 -30.77 -1.38
CA SER A 115 6.42 -30.76 -1.87
C SER A 115 6.65 -30.24 -3.30
N LEU A 116 7.71 -29.44 -3.47
CA LEU A 116 8.19 -28.74 -4.68
C LEU A 116 8.37 -29.62 -5.94
N GLU A 117 7.31 -30.22 -6.47
CA GLU A 117 7.36 -31.16 -7.58
C GLU A 117 6.34 -30.81 -8.66
N ASN A 118 6.73 -31.03 -9.92
CA ASN A 118 5.89 -30.85 -11.10
C ASN A 118 4.69 -31.83 -11.19
N LYS A 119 4.36 -32.52 -10.09
CA LYS A 119 3.24 -33.47 -9.95
C LYS A 119 2.44 -33.27 -8.66
N ALA A 120 2.73 -32.20 -7.91
CA ALA A 120 2.02 -31.90 -6.68
C ALA A 120 0.56 -31.53 -6.96
N LEU A 121 -0.36 -32.17 -6.22
CA LEU A 121 -1.80 -32.01 -6.34
C LEU A 121 -2.41 -31.67 -4.99
N CYS A 122 -3.36 -30.76 -4.95
CA CYS A 122 -4.15 -30.51 -3.75
C CYS A 122 -5.34 -31.48 -3.64
N SER A 123 -5.65 -31.86 -2.41
CA SER A 123 -6.94 -32.46 -2.05
C SER A 123 -8.10 -31.47 -2.27
N SER A 124 -9.27 -32.00 -2.65
CA SER A 124 -10.52 -31.25 -2.79
C SER A 124 -11.03 -30.60 -1.49
N PHE A 125 -10.45 -30.97 -0.35
CA PHE A 125 -10.80 -30.41 0.96
C PHE A 125 -9.99 -29.15 1.32
N HIS A 126 -8.89 -28.88 0.61
CA HIS A 126 -8.12 -27.65 0.82
C HIS A 126 -8.91 -26.42 0.38
N ALA A 127 -8.49 -25.25 0.82
CA ALA A 127 -9.09 -24.01 0.36
C ALA A 127 -8.76 -23.77 -1.12
N LYS A 128 -9.72 -23.17 -1.83
CA LYS A 128 -9.48 -22.65 -3.18
C LYS A 128 -8.67 -21.37 -3.10
N LEU A 129 -7.91 -21.08 -4.16
CA LEU A 129 -7.23 -19.78 -4.32
C LEU A 129 -8.20 -18.61 -4.12
N SER A 130 -9.42 -18.74 -4.64
CA SER A 130 -10.45 -17.71 -4.53
C SER A 130 -10.82 -17.34 -3.10
N GLU A 131 -10.83 -18.31 -2.19
CA GLU A 131 -11.15 -18.04 -0.78
C GLU A 131 -10.05 -17.19 -0.14
N GLY A 132 -8.78 -17.43 -0.50
CA GLY A 132 -7.66 -16.60 -0.04
C GLY A 132 -7.66 -15.21 -0.68
N LEU A 133 -8.05 -15.11 -1.95
CA LEU A 133 -8.20 -13.83 -2.66
C LEU A 133 -9.37 -13.00 -2.12
N ASP A 134 -10.48 -13.63 -1.74
CA ASP A 134 -11.61 -12.97 -1.08
C ASP A 134 -11.18 -12.34 0.27
N ASP A 135 -10.39 -13.07 1.07
CA ASP A 135 -9.84 -12.55 2.33
C ASP A 135 -8.93 -11.32 2.12
N ILE A 136 -8.11 -11.31 1.06
CA ILE A 136 -7.28 -10.15 0.68
C ILE A 136 -8.16 -8.99 0.20
N LYS A 137 -9.12 -9.28 -0.69
CA LYS A 137 -10.04 -8.29 -1.26
C LYS A 137 -10.81 -7.55 -0.18
N ASP A 138 -11.40 -8.29 0.74
CA ASP A 138 -12.16 -7.73 1.85
C ASP A 138 -11.30 -6.78 2.69
N PHE A 139 -10.04 -7.14 2.96
CA PHE A 139 -9.12 -6.28 3.67
C PHE A 139 -8.82 -5.00 2.88
N LEU A 140 -8.53 -5.11 1.57
CA LEU A 140 -8.20 -3.95 0.73
C LEU A 140 -9.40 -3.00 0.55
N GLN A 141 -10.62 -3.52 0.52
CA GLN A 141 -11.85 -2.72 0.50
C GLN A 141 -11.99 -1.83 1.73
N ASP A 142 -11.70 -2.39 2.90
CA ASP A 142 -11.78 -1.68 4.18
C ASP A 142 -10.58 -0.74 4.40
N ASN A 143 -9.47 -0.94 3.68
CA ASN A 143 -8.20 -0.24 3.89
C ASN A 143 -7.65 0.32 2.55
N PRO A 144 -8.29 1.35 1.98
CA PRO A 144 -7.98 1.86 0.64
C PRO A 144 -6.61 2.55 0.50
N ASP A 145 -5.93 2.80 1.61
CA ASP A 145 -4.56 3.33 1.71
C ASP A 145 -3.48 2.25 1.83
N GLU A 146 -3.87 0.98 1.91
CA GLU A 146 -2.95 -0.14 2.12
C GLU A 146 -2.53 -0.84 0.83
N VAL A 147 -1.29 -1.37 0.85
CA VAL A 147 -0.73 -2.17 -0.23
C VAL A 147 -0.31 -3.54 0.28
N VAL A 148 -0.69 -4.60 -0.43
CA VAL A 148 -0.34 -5.99 -0.12
C VAL A 148 0.51 -6.58 -1.25
N LEU A 149 1.53 -7.35 -0.88
CA LEU A 149 2.33 -8.16 -1.80
C LEU A 149 1.93 -9.64 -1.66
N LEU A 150 1.36 -10.20 -2.72
CA LEU A 150 1.04 -11.62 -2.83
C LEU A 150 2.21 -12.34 -3.51
N LYS A 151 2.95 -13.13 -2.72
CA LYS A 151 3.99 -14.02 -3.24
C LYS A 151 3.36 -15.36 -3.61
N ILE A 152 3.57 -15.79 -4.85
CA ILE A 152 2.99 -17.01 -5.40
C ILE A 152 4.09 -18.05 -5.58
N GLU A 153 3.87 -19.25 -5.03
CA GLU A 153 4.66 -20.43 -5.35
C GLU A 153 3.83 -21.37 -6.23
N ALA A 154 4.19 -21.43 -7.51
CA ALA A 154 3.41 -22.14 -8.52
C ALA A 154 4.32 -22.85 -9.54
N TYR A 155 4.71 -24.10 -9.27
CA TYR A 155 5.57 -24.90 -10.17
C TYR A 155 4.81 -25.41 -11.39
N LYS A 156 5.48 -25.50 -12.55
CA LYS A 156 4.89 -26.15 -13.74
C LYS A 156 4.41 -27.56 -13.40
N HIS A 157 3.19 -27.90 -13.82
CA HIS A 157 2.61 -29.22 -13.54
C HIS A 157 2.59 -30.06 -14.82
N ASN A 158 3.11 -31.29 -14.76
CA ASN A 158 3.28 -32.18 -15.92
C ASN A 158 1.94 -32.64 -16.54
N ASP A 159 0.91 -32.83 -15.70
CA ASP A 159 -0.37 -33.39 -16.13
C ASP A 159 -1.49 -32.33 -16.27
N HIS A 160 -1.25 -31.07 -15.88
CA HIS A 160 -2.26 -30.02 -15.82
C HIS A 160 -1.85 -28.79 -16.65
N ASN A 161 -1.62 -28.98 -17.95
CA ASN A 161 -0.93 -28.00 -18.81
C ASN A 161 -1.55 -26.59 -18.95
N ASN A 162 -2.75 -26.32 -18.45
CA ASN A 162 -3.41 -25.00 -18.48
C ASN A 162 -3.59 -24.37 -17.09
N TRP A 163 -3.07 -24.99 -16.02
CA TRP A 163 -3.42 -24.61 -14.66
C TRP A 163 -2.91 -23.22 -14.24
N HIS A 164 -1.74 -22.79 -14.72
CA HIS A 164 -1.24 -21.42 -14.50
C HIS A 164 -2.18 -20.35 -15.07
N ASN A 165 -2.77 -20.58 -16.25
CA ASN A 165 -3.79 -19.64 -16.76
C ASN A 165 -5.00 -19.56 -15.84
N LYS A 166 -5.37 -20.66 -15.16
CA LYS A 166 -6.47 -20.62 -14.19
C LYS A 166 -6.11 -19.78 -12.97
N ILE A 167 -4.84 -19.73 -12.55
CA ILE A 167 -4.38 -18.78 -11.53
C ILE A 167 -4.62 -17.35 -12.02
N GLY A 168 -4.13 -17.02 -13.22
CA GLY A 168 -4.32 -15.69 -13.81
C GLY A 168 -5.79 -15.31 -13.97
N GLU A 169 -6.66 -16.26 -14.33
CA GLU A 169 -8.11 -16.06 -14.36
C GLU A 169 -8.69 -15.72 -12.99
N ARG A 170 -8.27 -16.42 -11.92
CA ARG A 170 -8.73 -16.09 -10.56
C ARG A 170 -8.23 -14.71 -10.12
N LEU A 171 -6.96 -14.40 -10.35
CA LEU A 171 -6.39 -13.07 -10.02
C LEU A 171 -7.17 -11.95 -10.73
N GLN A 172 -7.41 -12.08 -12.03
CA GLN A 172 -8.15 -11.10 -12.80
C GLN A 172 -9.61 -10.97 -12.35
N ASN A 173 -10.30 -12.09 -12.15
CA ASN A 173 -11.74 -12.08 -11.84
C ASN A 173 -12.04 -11.66 -10.38
N ASP A 174 -11.21 -12.12 -9.45
CA ASP A 174 -11.53 -11.99 -8.02
C ASP A 174 -10.97 -10.67 -7.47
N VAL A 175 -9.77 -10.25 -7.92
CA VAL A 175 -9.01 -9.09 -7.40
C VAL A 175 -8.44 -8.14 -8.47
N GLY A 176 -8.83 -8.26 -9.74
CA GLY A 176 -8.24 -7.48 -10.85
C GLY A 176 -8.35 -5.95 -10.69
N ASP A 177 -9.40 -5.47 -10.02
CA ASP A 177 -9.56 -4.04 -9.73
C ASP A 177 -8.45 -3.50 -8.81
N TYR A 178 -7.94 -4.33 -7.91
CA TYR A 178 -6.87 -4.00 -6.96
C TYR A 178 -5.47 -4.32 -7.48
N LEU A 179 -5.35 -5.18 -8.48
CA LEU A 179 -4.09 -5.72 -8.95
C LEU A 179 -3.36 -4.72 -9.87
N LEU A 180 -2.11 -4.39 -9.52
CA LEU A 180 -1.16 -3.77 -10.44
C LEU A 180 -0.70 -4.84 -11.44
N LEU A 181 -1.05 -4.66 -12.70
CA LEU A 181 -0.71 -5.56 -13.78
C LEU A 181 0.65 -5.18 -14.40
N PRO A 182 1.37 -6.14 -15.00
CA PRO A 182 2.53 -5.85 -15.85
C PRO A 182 2.29 -4.77 -16.92
N GLU A 183 1.12 -4.77 -17.55
CA GLU A 183 0.75 -3.75 -18.54
C GLU A 183 0.60 -2.35 -17.93
N ASP A 184 0.18 -2.25 -16.67
CA ASP A 184 0.16 -0.96 -15.95
C ASP A 184 1.59 -0.42 -15.82
N TRP A 185 2.60 -1.28 -15.72
CA TRP A 185 4.02 -0.88 -15.78
C TRP A 185 4.58 -0.81 -17.20
N GLY A 186 3.75 -0.95 -18.24
CA GLY A 186 4.14 -0.81 -19.64
C GLY A 186 4.84 -2.02 -20.26
N TYR A 187 4.79 -3.18 -19.62
CA TYR A 187 5.15 -4.44 -20.30
C TYR A 187 4.11 -4.77 -21.39
N ALA A 188 4.56 -5.32 -22.51
CA ALA A 188 3.67 -5.70 -23.60
C ALA A 188 2.81 -6.93 -23.23
N ASP A 189 1.63 -7.06 -23.86
CA ASP A 189 0.78 -8.25 -23.74
C ASP A 189 1.60 -9.52 -24.01
N LYS A 190 1.49 -10.51 -23.10
CA LYS A 190 2.21 -11.80 -23.17
C LYS A 190 3.74 -11.69 -23.15
N SER A 191 4.29 -10.57 -22.69
CA SER A 191 5.73 -10.43 -22.43
C SER A 191 6.08 -10.78 -20.99
N CYS A 192 7.34 -11.16 -20.76
CA CYS A 192 7.77 -11.48 -19.41
C CYS A 192 8.05 -10.19 -18.66
N ALA A 193 7.48 -10.06 -17.47
CA ALA A 193 7.54 -8.83 -16.70
C ALA A 193 8.23 -9.07 -15.37
N SER A 194 9.37 -8.43 -15.20
CA SER A 194 10.11 -8.41 -13.94
C SER A 194 9.49 -7.38 -13.01
N LEU A 195 9.31 -7.68 -11.73
CA LEU A 195 8.91 -6.64 -10.78
C LEU A 195 10.07 -5.63 -10.60
N PRO A 196 9.86 -4.32 -10.84
CA PRO A 196 10.92 -3.32 -10.83
C PRO A 196 11.16 -2.77 -9.42
N VAL A 197 11.67 -3.62 -8.52
CA VAL A 197 11.79 -3.34 -7.09
C VAL A 197 12.76 -2.20 -6.77
N SER A 198 13.67 -1.86 -7.69
CA SER A 198 14.57 -0.73 -7.53
C SER A 198 13.89 0.64 -7.68
N HIS A 199 12.66 0.69 -8.21
CA HIS A 199 11.95 1.93 -8.50
C HIS A 199 10.50 1.95 -8.00
N LEU A 200 9.75 0.84 -8.14
CA LEU A 200 8.35 0.74 -7.75
C LEU A 200 8.16 1.05 -6.26
N THR A 201 7.25 1.97 -5.95
CA THR A 201 6.86 2.33 -4.58
C THR A 201 5.41 1.89 -4.27
N LYS A 202 5.06 1.80 -2.98
CA LYS A 202 3.65 1.57 -2.57
C LYS A 202 2.75 2.72 -3.05
N ARG A 203 3.26 3.95 -3.02
CA ARG A 203 2.57 5.13 -3.55
C ARG A 203 2.25 5.01 -5.04
N ASP A 204 3.15 4.47 -5.86
CA ASP A 204 2.88 4.26 -7.30
C ASP A 204 1.66 3.36 -7.50
N ILE A 205 1.55 2.29 -6.71
CA ILE A 205 0.42 1.35 -6.73
C ILE A 205 -0.88 2.05 -6.33
N LEU A 206 -0.87 2.80 -5.21
CA LEU A 206 -2.05 3.53 -4.75
C LEU A 206 -2.48 4.62 -5.74
N ALA A 207 -1.52 5.34 -6.32
CA ALA A 207 -1.76 6.37 -7.33
C ALA A 207 -2.19 5.77 -8.67
N ALA A 208 -1.92 4.48 -8.89
CA ALA A 208 -2.42 3.69 -10.01
C ALA A 208 -3.89 3.24 -9.82
N GLY A 209 -4.51 3.54 -8.68
CA GLY A 209 -5.84 3.01 -8.36
C GLY A 209 -5.78 1.60 -7.75
N LYS A 210 -4.58 1.03 -7.61
CA LYS A 210 -4.32 -0.36 -7.22
C LYS A 210 -3.89 -0.45 -5.76
N GLN A 211 -3.87 -1.67 -5.23
CA GLN A 211 -3.50 -1.98 -3.84
C GLN A 211 -2.81 -3.36 -3.69
N LEU A 212 -2.73 -4.15 -4.76
CA LEU A 212 -2.19 -5.51 -4.73
C LEU A 212 -1.12 -5.68 -5.82
N VAL A 213 -0.02 -6.34 -5.48
CA VAL A 213 0.98 -6.82 -6.44
C VAL A 213 1.10 -8.33 -6.29
N ALA A 214 1.05 -9.07 -7.40
CA ALA A 214 1.27 -10.51 -7.41
C ALA A 214 2.61 -10.83 -8.10
N VAL A 215 3.45 -11.62 -7.44
CA VAL A 215 4.77 -12.02 -7.93
C VAL A 215 4.96 -13.53 -7.80
N VAL A 216 5.43 -14.19 -8.86
CA VAL A 216 5.87 -15.58 -8.79
C VAL A 216 7.38 -15.64 -8.64
N GLN A 217 7.86 -16.42 -7.67
CA GLN A 217 9.30 -16.55 -7.40
C GLN A 217 9.85 -17.97 -7.60
N THR A 218 9.01 -18.91 -8.04
CA THR A 218 9.43 -20.31 -8.22
C THR A 218 9.75 -20.62 -9.68
N PRO A 219 10.70 -21.52 -9.97
CA PRO A 219 11.57 -22.24 -9.02
C PRO A 219 12.68 -21.34 -8.46
N ARG A 220 12.96 -21.46 -7.17
CA ARG A 220 13.87 -20.55 -6.46
C ARG A 220 15.35 -20.71 -6.88
N ASP A 221 15.73 -21.87 -7.39
CA ASP A 221 17.10 -22.25 -7.77
C ASP A 221 17.46 -21.90 -9.24
N LYS A 222 16.64 -21.08 -9.90
CA LYS A 222 16.86 -20.67 -11.30
C LYS A 222 17.09 -19.18 -11.40
N SER A 223 18.24 -18.82 -11.97
CA SER A 223 18.42 -17.51 -12.60
C SER A 223 17.55 -17.42 -13.85
N ASP A 224 16.82 -16.33 -14.02
CA ASP A 224 15.83 -16.10 -15.11
C ASP A 224 14.61 -17.03 -15.07
N LEU A 225 13.60 -16.61 -14.31
CA LEU A 225 12.31 -17.29 -14.17
C LEU A 225 11.46 -17.23 -15.45
N CYS A 226 11.72 -16.34 -16.41
CA CYS A 226 10.98 -16.31 -17.66
C CYS A 226 11.20 -17.57 -18.48
N ALA A 227 12.45 -18.04 -18.55
CA ALA A 227 12.79 -19.26 -19.25
C ALA A 227 12.02 -20.45 -18.65
N TYR A 228 11.88 -20.48 -17.33
CA TYR A 228 11.06 -21.48 -16.66
C TYR A 228 9.58 -21.29 -16.94
N HIS A 229 9.02 -20.08 -16.90
CA HIS A 229 7.57 -19.85 -17.07
C HIS A 229 7.10 -19.62 -18.51
N SER A 230 7.99 -19.74 -19.50
CA SER A 230 7.81 -19.52 -20.95
C SER A 230 6.37 -19.24 -21.43
N SER A 231 6.12 -18.04 -22.00
CA SER A 231 4.79 -17.50 -22.34
C SER A 231 3.83 -18.48 -23.02
N GLY A 232 4.33 -19.31 -23.93
CA GLY A 232 3.68 -20.48 -24.53
C GLY A 232 2.17 -20.62 -24.28
N ASN A 233 1.77 -21.60 -23.47
CA ASN A 233 0.37 -21.85 -23.13
C ASN A 233 -0.13 -21.03 -21.92
N TYR A 234 0.59 -20.01 -21.42
CA TYR A 234 0.34 -19.36 -20.11
C TYR A 234 0.11 -17.85 -20.16
N SER A 235 -0.44 -17.34 -21.26
CA SER A 235 -0.64 -15.90 -21.49
C SER A 235 -1.37 -15.15 -20.38
N LYS A 236 -2.42 -15.74 -19.78
CA LYS A 236 -3.20 -15.04 -18.74
C LYS A 236 -2.40 -14.91 -17.45
N PHE A 237 -1.57 -15.90 -17.14
CA PHE A 237 -0.68 -15.84 -15.99
C PHE A 237 0.32 -14.70 -16.16
N TRP A 238 1.01 -14.64 -17.31
CA TRP A 238 2.00 -13.58 -17.60
C TRP A 238 1.41 -12.17 -17.57
N ASN A 239 0.15 -12.01 -17.97
CA ASN A 239 -0.53 -10.72 -17.94
C ASN A 239 -0.99 -10.28 -16.53
N THR A 240 -0.96 -11.18 -15.54
CA THR A 240 -1.52 -10.92 -14.20
C THR A 240 -0.50 -11.03 -13.07
N VAL A 241 0.67 -11.60 -13.31
CA VAL A 241 1.74 -11.69 -12.31
C VAL A 241 3.05 -11.16 -12.85
N PHE A 242 3.84 -10.54 -11.97
CA PHE A 242 5.25 -10.32 -12.24
C PHE A 242 6.01 -11.63 -12.04
N ILE A 243 6.92 -11.94 -12.97
CA ILE A 243 7.74 -13.16 -12.97
C ILE A 243 9.10 -12.79 -12.40
N GLY A 244 9.28 -13.05 -11.11
CA GLY A 244 10.46 -12.61 -10.37
C GLY A 244 10.55 -11.10 -10.21
N VAL A 245 11.76 -10.66 -9.86
CA VAL A 245 12.12 -9.27 -9.60
C VAL A 245 13.37 -8.88 -10.39
N ASP A 246 13.56 -7.58 -10.56
CA ASP A 246 14.83 -7.06 -11.03
C ASP A 246 15.87 -7.10 -9.89
N ALA A 247 17.09 -7.51 -10.21
CA ALA A 247 18.15 -7.66 -9.22
C ALA A 247 19.50 -7.42 -9.86
N PHE A 248 20.31 -6.57 -9.25
CA PHE A 248 21.70 -6.38 -9.61
C PHE A 248 22.55 -7.59 -9.20
N ASP A 249 23.44 -8.02 -10.09
CA ASP A 249 24.44 -9.06 -9.81
C ASP A 249 25.66 -8.48 -9.07
N ALA A 250 26.62 -9.36 -8.72
CA ALA A 250 27.86 -8.96 -8.06
C ALA A 250 28.75 -7.99 -8.88
N ASN A 251 28.51 -7.86 -10.19
CA ASN A 251 29.23 -6.95 -11.08
C ASN A 251 28.50 -5.61 -11.26
N GLY A 252 27.32 -5.45 -10.64
CA GLY A 252 26.48 -4.26 -10.79
C GLY A 252 25.65 -4.24 -12.07
N ASN A 253 25.49 -5.37 -12.76
CA ASN A 253 24.59 -5.47 -13.91
C ASN A 253 23.19 -5.83 -13.43
N LEU A 254 22.17 -5.13 -13.91
CA LEU A 254 20.79 -5.50 -13.64
C LEU A 254 20.41 -6.78 -14.39
N GLN A 255 19.88 -7.75 -13.65
CA GLN A 255 19.25 -8.95 -14.18
C GLN A 255 17.75 -8.85 -13.95
N SER A 256 16.96 -9.14 -14.98
CA SER A 256 15.50 -9.20 -14.87
C SER A 256 15.03 -10.60 -14.49
N ASN A 257 13.84 -10.68 -13.92
CA ASN A 257 13.09 -11.93 -13.68
C ASN A 257 13.84 -12.91 -12.77
N GLN A 258 14.57 -12.39 -11.80
CA GLN A 258 15.27 -13.20 -10.81
C GLN A 258 14.31 -13.60 -9.67
N PRO A 259 14.51 -14.74 -9.01
CA PRO A 259 13.88 -14.97 -7.72
C PRO A 259 14.33 -13.90 -6.71
N PHE A 260 13.55 -13.70 -5.65
CA PHE A 260 14.01 -12.86 -4.54
C PHE A 260 15.31 -13.42 -3.94
N CYS A 261 16.24 -12.56 -3.56
CA CYS A 261 17.47 -13.01 -2.89
C CYS A 261 17.10 -13.55 -1.51
N GLN A 262 17.43 -14.81 -1.20
CA GLN A 262 16.91 -15.51 -0.01
C GLN A 262 17.98 -15.72 1.05
N ASN A 263 17.64 -15.62 2.35
CA ASN A 263 18.38 -16.14 3.52
C ASN A 263 19.93 -15.97 3.55
N GLY A 264 20.49 -15.03 2.79
CA GLY A 264 21.94 -14.89 2.61
C GLY A 264 22.54 -15.96 1.69
N ASN A 265 21.85 -16.39 0.65
CA ASN A 265 22.38 -17.26 -0.41
C ASN A 265 23.12 -16.41 -1.46
N ASP A 266 24.14 -16.99 -2.11
CA ASP A 266 24.99 -16.31 -3.11
C ASP A 266 24.30 -16.02 -4.46
N GLU A 267 23.00 -16.27 -4.60
CA GLU A 267 22.30 -16.29 -5.90
C GLU A 267 22.04 -14.90 -6.52
N CYS A 268 22.35 -13.81 -5.82
CA CYS A 268 22.29 -12.45 -6.38
C CYS A 268 23.66 -11.74 -6.38
N VAL A 269 23.97 -10.99 -5.32
CA VAL A 269 25.21 -10.20 -5.15
C VAL A 269 26.21 -10.91 -4.25
N SER A 270 25.76 -11.36 -3.07
CA SER A 270 26.55 -12.09 -2.07
C SER A 270 25.62 -12.72 -1.03
N ASN A 271 26.17 -13.42 -0.04
CA ASN A 271 25.42 -13.88 1.13
C ASN A 271 25.07 -12.80 2.18
N ASP A 272 25.35 -11.52 1.92
CA ASP A 272 25.12 -10.42 2.87
C ASP A 272 23.91 -9.56 2.47
N GLN A 273 22.93 -9.50 3.39
CA GLN A 273 21.72 -8.69 3.23
C GLN A 273 22.02 -7.20 3.04
N THR A 274 23.07 -6.70 3.69
CA THR A 274 23.48 -5.29 3.54
C THR A 274 24.02 -5.02 2.14
N ALA A 275 24.71 -5.99 1.52
CA ALA A 275 25.18 -5.86 0.15
C ALA A 275 24.00 -5.78 -0.83
N HIS A 276 22.98 -6.63 -0.67
CA HIS A 276 21.76 -6.56 -1.49
C HIS A 276 21.02 -5.24 -1.32
N TYR A 277 20.84 -4.78 -0.08
CA TYR A 277 20.21 -3.50 0.20
C TYR A 277 20.94 -2.35 -0.51
N ASN A 278 22.26 -2.29 -0.41
CA ASN A 278 23.08 -1.27 -1.07
C ASN A 278 23.04 -1.36 -2.59
N ALA A 279 22.97 -2.58 -3.13
CA ALA A 279 22.80 -2.83 -4.56
C ALA A 279 21.40 -2.51 -5.10
N LYS A 280 20.42 -2.15 -4.23
CA LYS A 280 19.00 -1.92 -4.56
C LYS A 280 18.24 -3.21 -4.94
N ASN A 281 18.67 -4.35 -4.41
CA ASN A 281 17.93 -5.60 -4.55
C ASN A 281 16.92 -5.77 -3.42
N MET A 282 15.85 -6.52 -3.68
CA MET A 282 14.88 -6.93 -2.67
C MET A 282 15.15 -8.36 -2.19
N THR A 283 15.19 -8.55 -0.88
CA THR A 283 15.51 -9.84 -0.25
C THR A 283 14.36 -10.36 0.58
N VAL A 284 14.31 -11.68 0.72
CA VAL A 284 13.34 -12.40 1.53
C VAL A 284 14.06 -13.26 2.57
N VAL A 285 13.63 -13.12 3.82
CA VAL A 285 14.02 -14.00 4.92
C VAL A 285 12.85 -14.91 5.19
N ILE A 286 13.02 -16.19 4.86
CA ILE A 286 11.96 -17.20 4.88
C ILE A 286 12.19 -18.12 6.07
N ASP A 287 11.19 -18.31 6.93
CA ASP A 287 11.20 -19.34 7.97
C ASP A 287 10.56 -20.64 7.49
N ASP A 288 11.34 -21.68 7.20
CA ASP A 288 10.93 -22.99 6.70
C ASP A 288 10.16 -23.86 7.71
N ALA A 289 9.86 -23.35 8.91
CA ALA A 289 9.10 -24.10 9.90
C ALA A 289 7.70 -24.49 9.39
N THR A 290 7.54 -25.78 9.12
CA THR A 290 6.27 -26.44 8.77
C THR A 290 5.84 -27.37 9.90
N GLN A 291 4.53 -27.44 10.14
CA GLN A 291 3.91 -28.09 11.31
C GLN A 291 4.13 -27.29 12.59
N LEU A 292 3.13 -27.35 13.48
CA LEU A 292 3.25 -27.04 14.91
C LEU A 292 4.22 -28.06 15.56
N ASN A 293 5.46 -28.12 15.08
CA ASN A 293 6.45 -29.11 15.47
C ASN A 293 6.95 -28.84 16.90
N THR A 294 7.65 -29.80 17.49
CA THR A 294 8.28 -29.65 18.81
C THR A 294 9.44 -28.65 18.84
N ASP A 295 9.92 -28.19 17.67
CA ASP A 295 11.16 -27.43 17.53
C ASP A 295 10.92 -25.91 17.40
N GLY A 296 9.71 -25.48 17.04
CA GLY A 296 9.30 -24.09 16.83
C GLY A 296 9.89 -23.44 15.56
N PRO A 297 9.61 -22.15 15.31
CA PRO A 297 10.30 -21.39 14.28
C PRO A 297 11.81 -21.30 14.54
N SER A 298 12.59 -20.98 13.51
CA SER A 298 14.04 -20.87 13.64
C SER A 298 14.39 -19.86 14.74
N SER A 299 15.23 -20.24 15.70
CA SER A 299 15.71 -19.32 16.75
C SER A 299 16.44 -18.08 16.19
N SER A 300 16.87 -18.13 14.93
CA SER A 300 17.47 -17.00 14.24
C SER A 300 16.46 -16.02 13.62
N LYS A 301 15.17 -16.35 13.63
CA LYS A 301 14.07 -15.63 12.97
C LYS A 301 12.95 -15.29 13.95
N THR A 302 13.23 -15.25 15.26
CA THR A 302 12.23 -15.02 16.32
C THR A 302 12.73 -13.99 17.34
N GLY A 303 11.80 -13.35 18.05
CA GLY A 303 12.15 -12.36 19.07
C GLY A 303 12.96 -11.20 18.48
N SER A 304 13.90 -10.69 19.27
CA SER A 304 14.79 -9.60 18.85
C SER A 304 15.66 -9.92 17.61
N ASN A 305 15.81 -11.18 17.21
CA ASN A 305 16.61 -11.56 16.03
C ASN A 305 15.93 -11.15 14.73
N VAL A 306 14.60 -11.05 14.69
CA VAL A 306 13.83 -10.58 13.52
C VAL A 306 14.39 -9.25 13.03
N LEU A 307 14.58 -8.28 13.92
CA LEU A 307 15.20 -7.02 13.56
C LEU A 307 16.72 -7.05 13.66
N ASN A 308 17.32 -7.55 14.75
CA ASN A 308 18.76 -7.40 14.96
C ASN A 308 19.62 -8.18 13.95
N LYS A 309 19.12 -9.31 13.46
CA LYS A 309 19.83 -10.14 12.48
C LYS A 309 19.45 -9.81 11.04
N TRP A 310 18.19 -9.44 10.79
CA TRP A 310 17.67 -9.31 9.42
C TRP A 310 17.25 -7.87 9.09
N GLY A 311 16.25 -7.31 9.78
CA GLY A 311 15.74 -5.96 9.46
C GLY A 311 16.83 -4.87 9.51
N LYS A 312 17.65 -4.86 10.57
CA LYS A 312 18.79 -3.94 10.76
C LYS A 312 19.98 -4.24 9.85
N LYS A 313 19.91 -5.29 9.03
CA LYS A 313 20.87 -5.62 7.98
C LYS A 313 20.34 -5.31 6.57
N GLY A 314 19.14 -4.76 6.47
CA GLY A 314 18.56 -4.30 5.21
C GLY A 314 17.66 -5.33 4.52
N SER A 315 17.29 -6.43 5.20
CA SER A 315 16.28 -7.35 4.64
C SER A 315 14.93 -6.66 4.48
N GLN A 316 14.30 -6.81 3.32
CA GLN A 316 13.05 -6.13 3.00
C GLN A 316 11.81 -6.98 3.30
N ILE A 317 11.83 -8.29 3.06
CA ILE A 317 10.71 -9.17 3.41
C ILE A 317 11.12 -10.08 4.56
N LEU A 318 10.39 -10.01 5.67
CA LEU A 318 10.52 -10.92 6.80
C LEU A 318 9.31 -11.85 6.79
N GLU A 319 9.42 -12.95 6.06
CA GLU A 319 8.35 -13.90 5.79
C GLU A 319 8.42 -15.07 6.78
N LEU A 320 7.68 -14.96 7.88
CA LEU A 320 7.86 -15.83 9.03
C LEU A 320 6.65 -16.73 9.28
N ALA A 321 6.90 -17.87 9.90
CA ALA A 321 5.88 -18.83 10.31
C ALA A 321 5.38 -18.55 11.73
N LEU A 322 4.18 -19.06 12.04
CA LEU A 322 3.58 -19.11 13.37
C LEU A 322 3.43 -17.73 14.03
N VAL A 323 3.07 -16.71 13.25
CA VAL A 323 2.87 -15.35 13.76
C VAL A 323 1.80 -15.36 14.85
N GLU A 324 2.20 -15.00 16.08
CA GLU A 324 1.39 -14.91 17.30
C GLU A 324 0.64 -16.18 17.73
N ALA A 325 1.11 -17.37 17.30
CA ALA A 325 0.39 -18.61 17.60
C ALA A 325 0.28 -18.92 19.11
N ASN A 326 1.19 -18.43 19.95
CA ASN A 326 1.18 -18.60 21.40
C ASN A 326 0.17 -17.71 22.17
N ASN A 327 -0.40 -16.68 21.55
CA ASN A 327 -1.44 -15.84 22.17
C ASN A 327 -2.85 -16.45 22.04
N THR A 328 -2.91 -17.75 21.74
CA THR A 328 -4.13 -18.46 21.41
C THR A 328 -4.38 -19.57 22.43
N SER A 329 -5.64 -20.00 22.61
CA SER A 329 -5.97 -21.08 23.56
C SER A 329 -5.34 -22.44 23.18
N ALA A 330 -4.75 -22.57 22.00
CA ALA A 330 -4.02 -23.74 21.56
C ALA A 330 -2.58 -23.78 22.10
N ALA A 331 -2.02 -22.67 22.60
CA ALA A 331 -0.61 -22.48 22.96
C ALA A 331 0.01 -23.48 23.97
N SER A 332 -0.80 -24.26 24.69
CA SER A 332 -0.32 -25.10 25.80
C SER A 332 0.58 -26.29 25.41
N GLY A 333 0.82 -26.52 24.10
CA GLY A 333 1.71 -27.59 23.60
C GLY A 333 2.94 -27.16 22.79
N TYR A 334 3.15 -25.86 22.50
CA TYR A 334 3.93 -25.44 21.32
C TYR A 334 5.25 -24.69 21.58
N GLY A 335 5.59 -24.38 22.84
CA GLY A 335 6.83 -23.67 23.18
C GLY A 335 6.63 -22.15 23.27
N ALA A 336 7.72 -21.41 23.43
CA ALA A 336 7.74 -19.95 23.66
C ALA A 336 8.57 -19.19 22.60
N ASN A 337 8.72 -19.79 21.41
CA ASN A 337 9.65 -19.33 20.38
C ASN A 337 8.94 -18.71 19.17
N GLU A 338 7.64 -18.41 19.25
CA GLU A 338 6.85 -17.86 18.16
C GLU A 338 7.12 -16.37 17.92
N VAL A 339 7.08 -15.96 16.66
CA VAL A 339 7.23 -14.56 16.26
C VAL A 339 6.03 -13.75 16.73
N GLN A 340 6.28 -12.62 17.38
CA GLN A 340 5.25 -11.67 17.79
C GLN A 340 5.20 -10.46 16.87
N ILE A 341 4.07 -9.75 16.84
CA ILE A 341 3.95 -8.50 16.07
C ILE A 341 4.99 -7.47 16.50
N GLU A 342 5.29 -7.36 17.79
CA GLU A 342 6.32 -6.46 18.30
C GLU A 342 7.74 -6.77 17.79
N ASP A 343 8.02 -8.00 17.37
CA ASP A 343 9.33 -8.40 16.85
C ASP A 343 9.64 -7.75 15.49
N TYR A 344 8.62 -7.26 14.77
CA TYR A 344 8.78 -6.53 13.51
C TYR A 344 8.96 -5.01 13.69
N ILE A 345 8.75 -4.47 14.89
CA ILE A 345 8.66 -3.02 15.12
C ILE A 345 10.04 -2.43 15.47
N TRP A 346 10.59 -1.62 14.56
CA TRP A 346 11.85 -0.90 14.76
C TRP A 346 11.64 0.58 15.13
N SER A 347 10.46 1.12 14.86
CA SER A 347 10.17 2.55 14.87
C SER A 347 9.61 3.05 16.21
N TRP A 348 8.28 3.06 16.33
CA TRP A 348 7.54 3.62 17.46
C TRP A 348 7.87 2.91 18.76
N LYS A 349 8.05 3.68 19.83
CA LYS A 349 8.14 3.22 21.22
C LYS A 349 6.82 2.57 21.65
N SER A 350 6.87 1.66 22.63
CA SER A 350 5.65 1.08 23.20
C SER A 350 4.73 2.14 23.80
N ASN A 351 3.41 2.01 23.58
CA ASN A 351 2.38 2.97 23.95
C ASN A 351 2.56 4.34 23.29
N ARG A 352 3.13 4.39 22.08
CA ARG A 352 3.30 5.60 21.27
C ARG A 352 2.81 5.33 19.84
N PRO A 353 2.24 6.33 19.16
CA PRO A 353 1.90 7.67 19.65
C PRO A 353 0.79 7.65 20.72
N ASN A 354 0.80 8.62 21.65
CA ASN A 354 -0.23 8.71 22.71
C ASN A 354 -0.90 10.09 22.85
N GLY A 355 -0.72 10.95 21.85
CA GLY A 355 -1.35 12.27 21.78
C GLY A 355 -0.66 13.36 22.62
N THR A 356 0.59 13.18 23.03
CA THR A 356 1.41 14.25 23.64
C THR A 356 1.96 15.26 22.64
N GLY A 357 1.90 14.95 21.33
CA GLY A 357 2.03 15.94 20.26
C GLY A 357 1.91 15.34 18.87
N ASP A 358 2.09 16.19 17.87
CA ASP A 358 1.82 15.86 16.46
C ASP A 358 3.10 15.68 15.62
N CYS A 359 4.27 15.66 16.25
CA CYS A 359 5.56 15.55 15.56
C CYS A 359 6.43 14.45 16.17
N ALA A 360 7.08 13.66 15.32
CA ALA A 360 7.85 12.49 15.75
C ALA A 360 9.30 12.85 16.05
N SER A 361 9.77 12.33 17.18
CA SER A 361 11.11 12.52 17.73
C SER A 361 11.79 11.16 17.87
N LEU A 362 13.02 11.03 17.38
CA LEU A 362 13.92 9.95 17.75
C LEU A 362 14.53 10.28 19.12
N GLU A 363 14.16 9.51 20.15
CA GLU A 363 14.62 9.70 21.52
C GLU A 363 15.99 9.04 21.76
N ASP A 364 16.60 9.32 22.91
CA ASP A 364 17.89 8.78 23.33
C ASP A 364 17.92 7.25 23.49
N ASP A 365 16.75 6.63 23.73
CA ASP A 365 16.56 5.17 23.73
C ASP A 365 16.43 4.55 22.33
N GLN A 366 16.66 5.34 21.27
CA GLN A 366 16.64 4.95 19.86
C GLN A 366 15.25 4.61 19.32
N THR A 367 14.19 4.93 20.05
CA THR A 367 12.80 4.72 19.60
C THR A 367 12.13 6.03 19.21
N ILE A 368 11.04 5.93 18.45
CA ILE A 368 10.27 7.08 18.00
C ILE A 368 9.12 7.35 18.95
N ALA A 369 8.95 8.61 19.35
CA ALA A 369 7.84 9.06 20.17
C ALA A 369 7.22 10.34 19.60
N ASP A 370 5.92 10.52 19.84
CA ASP A 370 5.20 11.74 19.51
C ASP A 370 5.53 12.84 20.54
N LYS A 371 5.68 14.07 20.05
CA LYS A 371 6.12 15.21 20.86
C LYS A 371 5.60 16.52 20.31
N ALA A 372 5.45 17.51 21.17
CA ALA A 372 5.01 18.84 20.77
C ALA A 372 5.98 19.43 19.74
N CYS A 373 5.47 19.75 18.54
CA CYS A 373 6.23 20.26 17.39
C CYS A 373 7.06 21.52 17.69
N THR A 374 6.73 22.25 18.76
CA THR A 374 7.41 23.47 19.23
C THR A 374 8.67 23.19 20.06
N THR A 375 8.99 21.93 20.36
CA THR A 375 10.19 21.57 21.12
C THR A 375 11.45 21.80 20.27
N PHE A 376 12.56 22.21 20.89
CA PHE A 376 13.81 22.50 20.19
C PHE A 376 14.74 21.29 20.20
N GLN A 377 14.96 20.70 19.02
CA GLN A 377 15.83 19.55 18.82
C GLN A 377 16.65 19.69 17.55
N TYR A 378 17.69 18.88 17.39
CA TYR A 378 18.37 18.76 16.10
C TYR A 378 17.47 17.99 15.12
N HIS A 379 17.77 18.07 13.81
CA HIS A 379 16.98 17.42 12.77
C HIS A 379 17.83 16.40 12.04
N ALA A 380 17.24 15.24 11.77
CA ALA A 380 17.80 14.25 10.88
C ALA A 380 17.65 14.70 9.43
N CYS A 381 18.78 14.92 8.76
CA CYS A 381 18.85 15.35 7.38
C CYS A 381 19.37 14.20 6.52
N VAL A 382 18.83 14.02 5.32
CA VAL A 382 19.17 12.93 4.42
C VAL A 382 19.31 13.43 2.98
N ASP A 383 20.35 12.98 2.27
CA ASP A 383 20.56 13.31 0.86
C ASP A 383 19.85 12.34 -0.10
N LYS A 384 19.97 12.57 -1.42
CA LYS A 384 19.35 11.74 -2.45
C LYS A 384 19.86 10.29 -2.49
N ASP A 385 21.08 10.07 -2.01
CA ASP A 385 21.75 8.77 -1.95
C ASP A 385 21.54 8.11 -0.57
N ARG A 386 20.68 8.71 0.26
CA ARG A 386 20.30 8.27 1.61
C ARG A 386 21.44 8.33 2.63
N ASN A 387 22.42 9.21 2.44
CA ASN A 387 23.42 9.51 3.48
C ASN A 387 22.84 10.48 4.51
N TRP A 388 23.07 10.20 5.79
CA TRP A 388 22.54 10.98 6.92
C TRP A 388 23.51 12.06 7.40
N GLN A 389 22.94 13.18 7.85
CA GLN A 389 23.63 14.24 8.61
C GLN A 389 22.67 14.83 9.65
N ILE A 390 23.22 15.50 10.66
CA ILE A 390 22.43 16.22 11.67
C ILE A 390 22.53 17.72 11.45
N SER A 391 21.40 18.43 11.56
CA SER A 391 21.39 19.89 11.47
C SER A 391 22.33 20.53 12.52
N ALA A 392 23.04 21.60 12.17
CA ALA A 392 24.00 22.26 13.07
C ALA A 392 23.37 22.93 14.31
N THR A 393 22.09 23.28 14.26
CA THR A 393 21.38 24.00 15.32
C THR A 393 20.03 23.37 15.64
N LYS A 394 19.61 23.48 16.91
CA LYS A 394 18.29 23.02 17.34
C LYS A 394 17.17 23.93 16.85
N GLY A 395 15.98 23.36 16.63
CA GLY A 395 14.78 24.08 16.23
C GLY A 395 13.49 23.29 16.48
N THR A 396 12.34 23.94 16.31
CA THR A 396 11.04 23.30 16.16
C THR A 396 11.01 22.40 14.94
N TRP A 397 10.16 21.38 14.96
CA TRP A 397 10.05 20.38 13.88
C TRP A 397 9.96 21.00 12.47
N HIS A 398 9.13 22.04 12.30
CA HIS A 398 8.93 22.75 11.03
C HIS A 398 10.20 23.38 10.44
N MET A 399 11.20 23.71 11.27
CA MET A 399 12.44 24.30 10.77
C MET A 399 13.36 23.28 10.10
N GLY A 400 13.08 21.97 10.25
CA GLY A 400 13.86 20.90 9.61
C GLY A 400 13.96 21.05 8.10
N PHE A 401 12.88 21.45 7.42
CA PHE A 401 12.87 21.63 5.96
C PHE A 401 13.93 22.63 5.48
N GLU A 402 14.01 23.79 6.12
CA GLU A 402 15.00 24.82 5.78
C GLU A 402 16.39 24.48 6.32
N TYR A 403 16.48 23.92 7.54
CA TYR A 403 17.78 23.60 8.16
C TYR A 403 18.52 22.52 7.40
N CYS A 404 17.83 21.44 6.99
CA CYS A 404 18.47 20.39 6.21
C CYS A 404 18.86 20.87 4.82
N LYS A 405 18.02 21.69 4.17
CA LYS A 405 18.37 22.33 2.89
C LYS A 405 19.61 23.23 3.01
N SER A 406 19.80 23.90 4.15
CA SER A 406 20.94 24.79 4.39
C SER A 406 22.29 24.08 4.49
N LEU A 407 22.31 22.75 4.68
CA LEU A 407 23.54 21.94 4.62
C LEU A 407 24.14 21.90 3.20
N GLY A 408 23.37 22.29 2.18
CA GLY A 408 23.78 22.26 0.78
C GLY A 408 23.59 20.88 0.14
N GLY A 409 24.04 20.73 -1.10
CA GLY A 409 23.85 19.49 -1.86
C GLY A 409 22.36 19.16 -2.05
N SER A 410 22.00 17.90 -1.83
CA SER A 410 20.63 17.39 -1.94
C SER A 410 20.00 17.05 -0.58
N TYR A 411 20.51 17.59 0.53
CA TYR A 411 20.00 17.28 1.86
C TYR A 411 18.57 17.83 2.06
N THR A 412 17.72 16.99 2.62
CA THR A 412 16.32 17.27 2.97
C THR A 412 16.01 16.75 4.37
N PHE A 413 14.92 17.22 4.97
CA PHE A 413 14.48 16.72 6.27
C PHE A 413 13.94 15.30 6.13
N GLY A 414 14.49 14.35 6.89
CA GLY A 414 14.31 12.92 6.61
C GLY A 414 13.75 12.11 7.78
N MET A 415 13.08 11.02 7.42
CA MET A 415 12.70 9.90 8.28
C MET A 415 13.28 8.61 7.68
N PRO A 416 13.95 7.74 8.46
CA PRO A 416 14.41 6.45 7.96
C PRO A 416 13.26 5.66 7.35
N PHE A 417 13.46 5.01 6.20
CA PHE A 417 12.46 4.15 5.58
C PHE A 417 12.30 2.84 6.34
N ASN A 418 13.37 2.35 6.94
CA ASN A 418 13.38 1.04 7.60
C ASN A 418 14.41 0.98 8.75
N ALA A 419 14.48 -0.18 9.39
CA ALA A 419 15.40 -0.46 10.49
C ALA A 419 16.89 -0.31 10.14
N TYR A 420 17.30 -0.62 8.90
CA TYR A 420 18.70 -0.47 8.46
C TYR A 420 19.11 1.00 8.35
N GLU A 421 18.27 1.84 7.73
CA GLU A 421 18.56 3.27 7.67
C GLU A 421 18.50 3.94 9.04
N GLN A 422 17.66 3.44 9.96
CA GLN A 422 17.69 3.90 11.35
C GLN A 422 19.05 3.61 12.00
N VAL A 423 19.65 2.43 11.75
CA VAL A 423 21.02 2.14 12.21
C VAL A 423 22.03 3.13 11.63
N GLN A 424 21.89 3.51 10.35
CA GLN A 424 22.77 4.50 9.73
C GLN A 424 22.61 5.90 10.35
N LEU A 425 21.37 6.34 10.60
CA LEU A 425 21.10 7.60 11.29
C LEU A 425 21.66 7.58 12.72
N LEU A 426 21.48 6.49 13.46
CA LEU A 426 22.02 6.34 14.82
C LEU A 426 23.55 6.37 14.83
N ALA A 427 24.21 5.83 13.81
CA ALA A 427 25.66 5.91 13.67
C ALA A 427 26.14 7.36 13.47
N GLU A 428 25.40 8.16 12.70
CA GLU A 428 25.65 9.60 12.51
C GLU A 428 25.41 10.41 13.80
N ILE A 429 24.37 10.06 14.57
CA ILE A 429 24.08 10.69 15.88
C ILE A 429 25.17 10.36 16.92
N GLY A 430 25.74 9.15 16.85
CA GLY A 430 26.76 8.68 17.79
C GLY A 430 26.23 8.52 19.22
N THR A 431 27.01 8.91 20.22
CA THR A 431 26.65 8.76 21.65
C THR A 431 25.90 9.97 22.24
N SER A 432 25.25 10.77 21.39
CA SER A 432 24.49 11.96 21.81
C SER A 432 23.28 11.56 22.65
N SER A 433 23.08 12.24 23.78
CA SER A 433 21.86 12.10 24.60
C SER A 433 20.78 13.14 24.23
N ASN A 434 20.89 13.75 23.05
CA ASN A 434 19.89 14.67 22.56
C ASN A 434 18.85 13.92 21.74
N ASP A 435 17.61 14.36 21.81
CA ASP A 435 16.58 13.93 20.87
C ASP A 435 16.77 14.61 19.51
N HIS A 436 16.29 13.95 18.46
CA HIS A 436 16.36 14.43 17.09
C HIS A 436 14.99 14.35 16.42
N TRP A 437 14.57 15.44 15.79
CA TRP A 437 13.41 15.44 14.93
C TRP A 437 13.65 14.58 13.69
N VAL A 438 12.64 13.80 13.34
CA VAL A 438 12.55 13.06 12.07
C VAL A 438 11.32 13.55 11.31
N ASN A 439 11.37 13.53 9.97
CA ASN A 439 10.27 14.01 9.12
C ASN A 439 9.08 13.04 9.13
N TYR A 440 8.34 13.06 10.23
CA TYR A 440 7.14 12.26 10.45
C TYR A 440 6.22 13.00 11.41
N TYR A 441 4.98 13.25 10.99
CA TYR A 441 4.03 14.09 11.73
C TYR A 441 2.59 13.59 11.59
N ASN A 442 1.77 13.86 12.61
CA ASN A 442 0.33 13.58 12.59
C ASN A 442 -0.34 14.57 11.65
N ALA A 443 -0.81 14.09 10.51
CA ALA A 443 -1.47 14.92 9.51
C ALA A 443 -2.94 15.17 9.89
N PHE A 444 -3.62 14.14 10.39
CA PHE A 444 -5.02 14.19 10.87
C PHE A 444 -5.41 12.83 11.47
N ASP A 445 -6.32 12.81 12.44
CA ASP A 445 -6.99 11.58 12.94
C ASP A 445 -6.04 10.40 13.17
N ASP A 446 -4.91 10.66 13.83
CA ASP A 446 -3.83 9.71 14.12
C ASP A 446 -3.19 9.05 12.88
N PHE A 447 -3.44 9.58 11.68
CA PHE A 447 -2.67 9.28 10.48
C PHE A 447 -1.37 10.09 10.46
N TRP A 448 -0.25 9.39 10.45
CA TRP A 448 1.06 10.00 10.41
C TRP A 448 1.67 9.94 9.01
N LEU A 449 2.11 11.08 8.48
CA LEU A 449 2.74 11.20 7.16
C LEU A 449 4.25 11.40 7.32
N SER A 450 5.03 10.53 6.66
CA SER A 450 6.49 10.57 6.72
C SER A 450 7.10 11.12 5.42
N ASN A 451 8.35 11.60 5.51
CA ASN A 451 9.17 12.01 4.37
C ASN A 451 8.47 12.98 3.40
N SER A 452 7.57 13.81 3.93
CA SER A 452 6.91 14.87 3.17
C SER A 452 7.95 15.86 2.62
N LYS A 453 7.74 16.39 1.41
CA LYS A 453 8.65 17.42 0.85
C LYS A 453 8.55 18.75 1.59
N GLU A 454 7.39 19.02 2.16
CA GLU A 454 7.05 20.20 2.93
C GLU A 454 5.95 19.85 3.93
N TYR A 455 5.79 20.67 4.97
CA TYR A 455 4.68 20.55 5.90
C TYR A 455 3.37 20.96 5.22
N ILE A 456 2.35 20.12 5.36
CA ILE A 456 1.00 20.36 4.85
C ILE A 456 0.06 20.52 6.04
N ASP A 457 -0.58 21.69 6.16
CA ASP A 457 -1.72 21.90 7.06
C ASP A 457 -2.98 21.39 6.37
N TRP A 458 -3.41 20.18 6.74
CA TRP A 458 -4.57 19.53 6.13
C TRP A 458 -5.89 20.28 6.38
N LYS A 459 -5.92 21.21 7.35
CA LYS A 459 -7.13 21.86 7.87
C LYS A 459 -8.26 20.87 8.06
N PHE A 460 -7.91 19.69 8.54
CA PHE A 460 -8.82 18.57 8.71
C PHE A 460 -9.92 18.96 9.70
N VAL A 461 -11.17 18.67 9.32
CA VAL A 461 -12.32 18.86 10.20
C VAL A 461 -13.26 17.68 10.03
N GLU A 462 -13.48 16.95 11.12
CA GLU A 462 -14.59 16.04 11.27
C GLU A 462 -15.86 16.79 11.69
N ARG A 463 -17.00 16.45 11.07
CA ARG A 463 -18.33 16.84 11.55
C ARG A 463 -19.11 15.59 11.94
N SER A 464 -19.61 15.59 13.18
CA SER A 464 -20.36 14.49 13.77
C SER A 464 -21.53 14.03 12.91
N ALA A 465 -21.85 12.74 12.98
CA ALA A 465 -22.94 12.19 12.19
C ALA A 465 -24.33 12.72 12.61
N VAL A 466 -25.17 13.01 11.61
CA VAL A 466 -26.59 13.37 11.78
C VAL A 466 -27.42 12.10 11.65
N GLY A 467 -28.04 11.66 12.74
CA GLY A 467 -28.82 10.42 12.79
C GLY A 467 -28.46 9.58 14.02
N SER A 468 -28.73 8.27 13.98
CA SER A 468 -28.42 7.36 15.08
C SER A 468 -27.19 6.48 14.79
N VAL A 469 -26.05 6.83 15.39
CA VAL A 469 -24.77 6.09 15.29
C VAL A 469 -24.77 4.74 16.02
N SER A 470 -25.74 4.49 16.90
CA SER A 470 -25.84 3.23 17.66
C SER A 470 -26.71 2.18 16.98
N LYS A 471 -27.08 2.40 15.72
CA LYS A 471 -27.97 1.55 14.94
C LYS A 471 -27.29 1.13 13.65
N GLY A 472 -27.35 -0.18 13.39
CA GLY A 472 -26.70 -0.78 12.24
C GLY A 472 -25.19 -0.86 12.39
N ASP A 473 -24.50 -1.05 11.27
CA ASP A 473 -23.06 -1.15 11.19
C ASP A 473 -22.47 0.24 10.94
N SER A 474 -21.29 0.51 11.51
CA SER A 474 -20.58 1.77 11.30
C SER A 474 -19.79 1.73 9.99
N PHE A 475 -19.71 2.86 9.29
CA PHE A 475 -18.78 3.07 8.20
C PHE A 475 -17.94 4.32 8.46
N ASP A 476 -16.68 4.31 8.03
CA ASP A 476 -15.74 5.40 8.22
C ASP A 476 -14.73 5.43 7.06
N ASP A 477 -14.80 6.47 6.23
CA ASP A 477 -13.92 6.61 5.07
C ASP A 477 -12.63 7.38 5.36
N ILE A 478 -12.16 7.41 6.61
CA ILE A 478 -10.86 8.03 6.93
C ILE A 478 -9.73 7.45 6.06
N GLY A 479 -9.79 6.17 5.69
CA GLY A 479 -8.85 5.53 4.76
C GLY A 479 -8.77 6.22 3.38
N LEU A 480 -9.88 6.77 2.87
CA LEU A 480 -9.88 7.51 1.59
C LEU A 480 -9.10 8.83 1.72
N LEU A 481 -9.12 9.45 2.91
CA LEU A 481 -8.29 10.61 3.22
C LEU A 481 -6.82 10.24 3.42
N LYS A 482 -6.53 9.10 4.07
CA LYS A 482 -5.16 8.57 4.15
C LYS A 482 -4.59 8.35 2.75
N ARG A 483 -5.34 7.71 1.86
CA ARG A 483 -4.96 7.54 0.44
C ARG A 483 -4.73 8.89 -0.23
N LYS A 484 -5.62 9.87 -0.03
CA LYS A 484 -5.45 11.25 -0.52
C LYS A 484 -4.14 11.88 -0.06
N ALA A 485 -3.72 11.63 1.19
CA ALA A 485 -2.46 12.12 1.72
C ALA A 485 -1.23 11.47 1.09
N LEU A 486 -1.31 10.20 0.74
CA LEU A 486 -0.21 9.49 0.10
C LEU A 486 -0.04 9.88 -1.39
N VAL A 487 -1.15 10.05 -2.12
CA VAL A 487 -1.12 10.22 -3.59
C VAL A 487 -1.37 11.65 -4.06
N GLY A 488 -1.94 12.52 -3.24
CA GLY A 488 -2.15 13.93 -3.53
C GLY A 488 -3.20 14.17 -4.63
N GLY A 489 -2.85 14.99 -5.63
CA GLY A 489 -3.73 15.40 -6.73
C GLY A 489 -4.34 14.27 -7.56
N SER A 490 -3.76 13.08 -7.47
CA SER A 490 -4.15 11.90 -8.22
C SER A 490 -5.37 11.17 -7.67
N PHE A 491 -5.99 11.61 -6.58
CA PHE A 491 -7.20 10.99 -6.03
C PHE A 491 -8.16 12.04 -5.50
N ASN A 492 -9.39 12.12 -6.02
CA ASN A 492 -10.36 13.14 -5.64
C ASN A 492 -11.80 12.62 -5.68
N LEU A 493 -12.68 13.14 -4.81
CA LEU A 493 -14.12 12.91 -4.90
C LEU A 493 -14.66 13.43 -6.24
N SER A 494 -15.15 12.52 -7.09
CA SER A 494 -15.59 12.80 -8.46
C SER A 494 -17.11 12.86 -8.59
N SER A 495 -17.86 12.11 -7.76
CA SER A 495 -19.31 12.16 -7.81
C SER A 495 -20.01 11.68 -6.54
N VAL A 496 -21.26 12.11 -6.39
CA VAL A 496 -22.19 11.56 -5.41
C VAL A 496 -23.54 11.25 -6.05
N GLN A 497 -24.20 10.19 -5.59
CA GLN A 497 -25.51 9.76 -6.08
C GLN A 497 -26.39 9.35 -4.91
N ILE A 498 -27.67 9.73 -4.91
CA ILE A 498 -28.60 9.37 -3.82
C ILE A 498 -29.47 8.18 -4.25
N ARG A 499 -29.69 7.26 -3.32
CA ARG A 499 -30.70 6.20 -3.41
C ARG A 499 -31.82 6.46 -2.41
N SER A 500 -33.05 6.58 -2.89
CA SER A 500 -34.17 6.94 -2.00
C SER A 500 -35.51 6.37 -2.44
N GLY A 501 -36.40 6.20 -1.47
CA GLY A 501 -37.83 6.00 -1.60
C GLY A 501 -38.60 7.02 -0.76
N SER A 502 -39.39 6.55 0.21
CA SER A 502 -40.04 7.43 1.19
C SER A 502 -39.06 8.01 2.22
N ARG A 503 -37.87 7.42 2.33
CA ARG A 503 -36.70 7.94 3.05
C ARG A 503 -35.42 7.71 2.24
N ILE A 504 -34.27 8.02 2.85
CA ILE A 504 -32.96 7.71 2.26
C ILE A 504 -32.62 6.25 2.55
N ASP A 505 -32.56 5.47 1.47
CA ASP A 505 -32.08 4.09 1.53
C ASP A 505 -30.55 4.08 1.58
N GLY A 506 -29.90 4.98 0.84
CA GLY A 506 -28.45 5.04 0.76
C GLY A 506 -27.93 6.16 -0.14
N PHE A 507 -26.62 6.21 -0.31
CA PHE A 507 -25.97 7.04 -1.30
C PHE A 507 -24.66 6.38 -1.76
N LYS A 508 -24.08 6.87 -2.84
CA LYS A 508 -22.79 6.43 -3.36
C LYS A 508 -21.89 7.63 -3.51
N ALA A 509 -20.65 7.51 -3.08
CA ALA A 509 -19.59 8.47 -3.31
C ALA A 509 -18.52 7.80 -4.16
N CYS A 510 -18.11 8.44 -5.24
CA CYS A 510 -17.08 7.92 -6.12
C CYS A 510 -15.88 8.87 -6.15
N TYR A 511 -14.71 8.28 -6.25
CA TYR A 511 -13.43 8.96 -6.24
C TYR A 511 -12.67 8.59 -7.51
N GLU A 512 -12.25 9.60 -8.25
CA GLU A 512 -11.47 9.44 -9.45
C GLU A 512 -9.99 9.41 -9.11
N THR A 513 -9.30 8.41 -9.64
CA THR A 513 -7.85 8.34 -9.67
C THR A 513 -7.35 8.82 -11.03
N THR A 514 -6.45 9.80 -11.03
CA THR A 514 -5.78 10.31 -12.22
C THR A 514 -4.29 10.06 -12.17
N GLN A 515 -3.61 10.23 -13.30
CA GLN A 515 -2.19 9.96 -13.41
C GLN A 515 -1.36 10.81 -12.42
N SER A 516 -0.44 10.14 -11.72
CA SER A 516 0.62 10.78 -10.94
C SER A 516 1.96 10.69 -11.67
N VAL A 517 2.99 11.40 -11.22
CA VAL A 517 4.35 11.17 -11.72
C VAL A 517 4.79 9.77 -11.30
N SER A 518 4.73 8.83 -12.25
CA SER A 518 5.04 7.42 -12.05
C SER A 518 5.33 6.74 -13.39
N HIS A 519 6.08 5.64 -13.36
CA HIS A 519 6.22 4.76 -14.52
C HIS A 519 4.95 3.96 -14.82
N ALA A 520 4.06 3.81 -13.85
CA ALA A 520 2.78 3.17 -14.08
C ALA A 520 1.93 4.02 -15.03
N SER A 521 1.56 3.44 -16.17
CA SER A 521 0.55 3.94 -17.10
C SER A 521 -0.80 3.42 -16.68
N VAL A 522 -1.51 4.22 -15.88
CA VAL A 522 -2.89 3.92 -15.54
C VAL A 522 -3.83 4.92 -16.19
N GLY A 523 -4.91 4.40 -16.76
CA GLY A 523 -6.03 5.22 -17.16
C GLY A 523 -6.73 5.82 -15.94
N THR A 524 -7.63 6.76 -16.19
CA THR A 524 -8.55 7.22 -15.15
C THR A 524 -9.38 6.05 -14.63
N SER A 525 -9.32 5.81 -13.32
CA SER A 525 -10.11 4.77 -12.65
C SER A 525 -11.00 5.38 -11.57
N GLU A 526 -12.11 4.73 -11.25
CA GLU A 526 -13.06 5.21 -10.24
C GLU A 526 -13.22 4.18 -9.12
N LEU A 527 -13.03 4.63 -7.89
CA LEU A 527 -13.35 3.88 -6.67
C LEU A 527 -14.67 4.42 -6.11
N CYS A 528 -15.70 3.59 -6.08
CA CYS A 528 -17.00 3.96 -5.52
C CYS A 528 -17.30 3.23 -4.21
N VAL A 529 -17.66 3.99 -3.18
CA VAL A 529 -18.19 3.47 -1.92
C VAL A 529 -19.70 3.69 -1.89
N THR A 530 -20.45 2.65 -1.55
CA THR A 530 -21.91 2.70 -1.43
C THR A 530 -22.29 2.52 0.02
N TYR A 531 -23.13 3.43 0.52
CA TYR A 531 -23.62 3.43 1.89
C TYR A 531 -25.13 3.20 1.92
N GLY A 532 -25.62 2.61 2.99
CA GLY A 532 -27.01 2.23 3.17
C GLY A 532 -27.37 0.93 2.47
N GLY A 533 -28.66 0.67 2.35
CA GLY A 533 -29.15 -0.61 1.83
C GLY A 533 -29.64 -0.56 0.39
N SER A 534 -30.19 -1.70 -0.03
CA SER A 534 -30.62 -1.95 -1.41
C SER A 534 -32.08 -1.57 -1.72
N GLY A 535 -32.76 -0.87 -0.82
CA GLY A 535 -34.12 -0.35 -1.04
C GLY A 535 -34.16 0.87 -1.98
N GLY A 536 -35.34 1.35 -2.32
CA GLY A 536 -35.51 2.57 -3.14
C GLY A 536 -34.92 2.51 -4.55
N SER A 537 -34.65 3.66 -5.15
CA SER A 537 -34.07 3.79 -6.50
C SER A 537 -32.96 4.83 -6.57
N TRP A 538 -31.96 4.58 -7.40
CA TRP A 538 -30.87 5.53 -7.67
C TRP A 538 -31.38 6.72 -8.49
N GLY A 539 -31.11 7.94 -8.02
CA GLY A 539 -31.32 9.18 -8.76
C GLY A 539 -30.15 9.49 -9.71
N ASN A 540 -30.11 10.73 -10.22
CA ASN A 540 -28.98 11.20 -11.02
C ASN A 540 -27.73 11.37 -10.15
N ALA A 541 -26.55 11.14 -10.74
CA ALA A 541 -25.28 11.49 -10.10
C ALA A 541 -25.00 13.00 -10.22
N LEU A 542 -24.43 13.58 -9.18
CA LEU A 542 -23.84 14.92 -9.17
C LEU A 542 -22.32 14.75 -9.27
N THR A 543 -21.72 15.27 -10.33
CA THR A 543 -20.29 15.12 -10.63
C THR A 543 -19.49 16.38 -10.32
N PHE A 544 -18.18 16.20 -10.07
CA PHE A 544 -17.22 17.25 -9.76
C PHE A 544 -15.96 17.03 -10.59
N ASP A 545 -15.58 18.05 -11.37
CA ASP A 545 -14.29 18.08 -12.05
C ASP A 545 -13.26 18.83 -11.19
N ALA A 546 -12.36 18.07 -10.55
CA ALA A 546 -11.29 18.61 -9.72
C ALA A 546 -10.28 19.48 -10.52
N SER A 547 -10.12 19.23 -11.83
CA SER A 547 -9.26 20.06 -12.69
C SER A 547 -9.83 21.46 -12.92
N SER A 548 -11.16 21.58 -12.90
CA SER A 548 -11.88 22.85 -12.93
C SER A 548 -12.11 23.45 -11.52
N GLY A 549 -11.56 22.84 -10.47
CA GLY A 549 -11.77 23.25 -9.08
C GLY A 549 -13.21 23.07 -8.59
N GLN A 550 -13.98 22.15 -9.18
CA GLN A 550 -15.33 21.81 -8.72
C GLN A 550 -15.27 20.83 -7.55
N TYR A 551 -16.21 20.95 -6.62
CA TYR A 551 -16.25 20.13 -5.42
C TYR A 551 -17.65 20.06 -4.80
N LEU A 552 -17.84 19.15 -3.85
CA LEU A 552 -19.05 19.08 -3.05
C LEU A 552 -19.10 20.24 -2.04
N LYS A 553 -20.03 21.18 -2.26
CA LYS A 553 -20.14 22.39 -1.46
C LYS A 553 -20.99 22.21 -0.21
N ASP A 554 -22.18 21.64 -0.35
CA ASP A 554 -23.12 21.50 0.76
C ASP A 554 -23.75 20.11 0.79
N ILE A 555 -23.93 19.57 2.00
CA ILE A 555 -24.81 18.44 2.28
C ILE A 555 -25.87 18.87 3.30
N LYS A 556 -27.14 18.79 2.91
CA LYS A 556 -28.28 18.98 3.82
C LYS A 556 -28.86 17.64 4.17
N ILE A 557 -28.99 17.37 5.46
CA ILE A 557 -29.43 16.10 6.04
C ILE A 557 -30.64 16.40 6.92
N CYS A 558 -31.76 15.71 6.74
CA CYS A 558 -32.88 15.79 7.68
C CYS A 558 -33.13 14.44 8.34
N LYS A 559 -33.35 14.47 9.66
CA LYS A 559 -33.58 13.31 10.51
C LYS A 559 -34.92 13.39 11.22
N GLU A 560 -35.54 12.24 11.43
CA GLU A 560 -36.80 12.09 12.17
C GLU A 560 -36.82 10.74 12.92
N ASP A 561 -37.57 10.69 14.02
CA ASP A 561 -37.68 9.53 14.92
C ASP A 561 -39.09 8.94 15.00
N ALA A 562 -40.11 9.63 14.47
CA ALA A 562 -41.52 9.35 14.70
C ALA A 562 -41.97 7.91 14.36
N LYS A 563 -41.34 7.26 13.37
CA LYS A 563 -41.71 5.91 12.91
C LYS A 563 -40.94 4.79 13.62
N TYR A 564 -39.68 5.01 13.95
CA TYR A 564 -38.76 3.95 14.39
C TYR A 564 -38.33 4.09 15.86
N GLY A 565 -38.66 5.21 16.51
CA GLY A 565 -38.27 5.48 17.90
C GLY A 565 -36.80 5.88 18.07
N TYR A 566 -36.10 6.19 16.98
CA TYR A 566 -34.75 6.73 16.97
C TYR A 566 -34.53 7.58 15.71
N ASP A 567 -33.61 8.55 15.80
CA ASP A 567 -33.24 9.42 14.69
C ASP A 567 -32.75 8.64 13.46
N THR A 568 -33.42 8.80 12.33
CA THR A 568 -33.08 8.17 11.06
C THR A 568 -32.99 9.21 9.94
N VAL A 569 -32.12 8.99 8.96
CA VAL A 569 -31.97 9.92 7.83
C VAL A 569 -33.16 9.76 6.87
N TYR A 570 -33.96 10.82 6.73
CA TYR A 570 -35.14 10.87 5.86
C TYR A 570 -34.92 11.63 4.57
N PHE A 571 -33.98 12.58 4.55
CA PHE A 571 -33.69 13.41 3.39
C PHE A 571 -32.21 13.74 3.28
N LEU A 572 -31.72 13.73 2.05
CA LEU A 572 -30.41 14.23 1.65
C LEU A 572 -30.56 15.21 0.50
N LYS A 573 -29.76 16.27 0.52
CA LYS A 573 -29.49 17.12 -0.64
C LYS A 573 -28.00 17.44 -0.72
N PHE A 574 -27.38 17.06 -1.82
CA PHE A 574 -26.01 17.44 -2.17
C PHE A 574 -26.03 18.64 -3.12
N THR A 575 -25.15 19.61 -2.89
CA THR A 575 -24.99 20.80 -3.74
C THR A 575 -23.52 20.98 -4.09
N SER A 576 -23.22 21.13 -5.38
CA SER A 576 -21.88 21.39 -5.91
C SER A 576 -21.47 22.86 -5.74
N SER A 577 -20.18 23.13 -5.90
CA SER A 577 -19.64 24.49 -5.92
C SER A 577 -20.19 25.36 -7.05
N THR A 578 -20.67 24.76 -8.14
CA THR A 578 -21.31 25.45 -9.28
C THR A 578 -22.81 25.70 -9.09
N GLY A 579 -23.41 25.19 -7.99
CA GLY A 579 -24.82 25.38 -7.65
C GLY A 579 -25.76 24.27 -8.12
N SER A 580 -25.29 23.33 -8.94
CA SER A 580 -26.03 22.10 -9.27
C SER A 580 -26.28 21.27 -8.02
N ALA A 581 -27.46 20.66 -7.91
CA ALA A 581 -27.84 19.90 -6.72
C ALA A 581 -28.72 18.68 -7.06
N ILE A 582 -28.60 17.64 -6.24
CA ILE A 582 -29.47 16.45 -6.22
C ILE A 582 -30.07 16.29 -4.83
N SER A 583 -31.27 15.72 -4.75
CA SER A 583 -31.91 15.42 -3.46
C SER A 583 -32.82 14.20 -3.55
N GLY A 584 -33.04 13.53 -2.42
CA GLY A 584 -33.94 12.39 -2.31
C GLY A 584 -34.58 12.30 -0.92
N GLY A 585 -35.61 11.45 -0.81
CA GLY A 585 -36.35 11.22 0.43
C GLY A 585 -37.32 12.36 0.80
N ALA A 586 -37.80 12.35 2.05
CA ALA A 586 -38.84 13.27 2.55
C ALA A 586 -38.25 14.30 3.52
N THR A 587 -38.49 15.59 3.26
CA THR A 587 -38.02 16.69 4.12
C THR A 587 -38.86 16.81 5.39
N THR A 588 -38.77 15.81 6.29
CA THR A 588 -39.44 15.78 7.59
C THR A 588 -38.43 15.94 8.73
N GLY A 589 -38.94 16.12 9.96
CA GLY A 589 -38.14 16.30 11.16
C GLY A 589 -37.20 17.52 11.15
N SER A 590 -36.02 17.36 11.75
CA SER A 590 -35.02 18.42 11.91
C SER A 590 -33.91 18.29 10.88
N CYS A 591 -33.41 19.41 10.36
CA CYS A 591 -32.37 19.40 9.33
C CYS A 591 -31.08 20.09 9.80
N THR A 592 -29.95 19.51 9.41
CA THR A 592 -28.61 20.07 9.54
C THR A 592 -28.03 20.28 8.14
N THR A 593 -27.19 21.29 7.97
CA THR A 593 -26.42 21.48 6.73
C THR A 593 -24.95 21.61 7.06
N TYR A 594 -24.13 20.78 6.43
CA TYR A 594 -22.68 20.94 6.46
C TYR A 594 -22.22 21.59 5.17
N SER A 595 -21.38 22.61 5.32
CA SER A 595 -20.90 23.45 4.22
C SER A 595 -19.38 23.47 4.15
N SER A 596 -18.89 23.39 2.92
CA SER A 596 -17.55 23.82 2.51
C SER A 596 -17.38 25.31 2.79
N THR A 597 -16.16 25.71 3.12
CA THR A 597 -15.77 27.12 3.38
C THR A 597 -14.87 27.61 2.25
N SER A 598 -14.41 28.87 2.33
CA SER A 598 -13.41 29.40 1.39
C SER A 598 -12.08 28.64 1.43
N SER A 599 -11.80 27.92 2.52
CA SER A 599 -10.53 27.21 2.71
C SER A 599 -10.67 25.70 2.84
N GLN A 600 -11.89 25.13 2.90
CA GLN A 600 -12.09 23.70 3.11
C GLN A 600 -13.28 23.16 2.31
N GLN A 601 -13.18 21.92 1.86
CA GLN A 601 -14.24 21.22 1.15
C GLN A 601 -14.60 19.88 1.80
N ILE A 602 -15.83 19.43 1.59
CA ILE A 602 -16.29 18.08 1.95
C ILE A 602 -15.60 17.07 1.04
N PHE A 603 -14.98 16.04 1.62
CA PHE A 603 -14.23 15.05 0.87
C PHE A 603 -14.70 13.62 1.11
N ALA A 604 -14.86 13.21 2.36
CA ALA A 604 -15.19 11.84 2.76
C ALA A 604 -16.32 11.80 3.80
N PHE A 605 -16.85 10.60 4.06
CA PHE A 605 -18.04 10.39 4.88
C PHE A 605 -17.78 9.38 6.00
N HIS A 606 -18.62 9.44 7.03
CA HIS A 606 -18.67 8.44 8.10
C HIS A 606 -20.10 8.35 8.63
N GLY A 607 -20.42 7.33 9.40
CA GLY A 607 -21.74 7.21 10.00
C GLY A 607 -22.13 5.78 10.28
N SER A 608 -23.42 5.49 10.08
CA SER A 608 -23.97 4.15 10.32
C SER A 608 -25.09 3.81 9.35
N GLU A 609 -25.20 2.52 9.05
CA GLU A 609 -26.06 1.99 8.01
C GLU A 609 -26.64 0.62 8.37
N GLY A 610 -27.70 0.22 7.67
CA GLY A 610 -28.26 -1.12 7.76
C GLY A 610 -29.05 -1.42 6.50
N SER A 611 -30.30 -1.85 6.63
CA SER A 611 -31.19 -1.98 5.46
C SER A 611 -31.41 -0.65 4.72
N GLU A 612 -31.08 0.46 5.37
CA GLU A 612 -31.23 1.84 4.90
C GLU A 612 -30.25 2.73 5.74
N LEU A 613 -30.04 4.00 5.37
CA LEU A 613 -29.07 4.89 6.06
C LEU A 613 -29.58 5.34 7.45
N ASN A 614 -28.74 5.23 8.48
CA ASN A 614 -29.10 5.58 9.87
C ASN A 614 -28.49 6.91 10.31
N SER A 615 -27.24 7.18 9.91
CA SER A 615 -26.57 8.45 10.19
C SER A 615 -25.50 8.78 9.15
N ILE A 616 -25.16 10.07 9.05
CA ILE A 616 -24.13 10.56 8.13
C ILE A 616 -23.39 11.76 8.72
N GLY A 617 -22.08 11.63 8.82
CA GLY A 617 -21.09 12.66 9.11
C GLY A 617 -20.23 12.94 7.89
N ILE A 618 -19.31 13.90 8.02
CA ILE A 618 -18.38 14.24 6.95
C ILE A 618 -16.99 14.53 7.49
N TYR A 619 -16.01 14.36 6.61
CA TYR A 619 -14.68 14.94 6.75
C TYR A 619 -14.48 16.05 5.73
N LYS A 620 -13.79 17.11 6.18
CA LYS A 620 -13.36 18.21 5.34
C LYS A 620 -11.85 18.35 5.34
N ILE A 621 -11.31 18.76 4.19
CA ILE A 621 -9.89 19.06 3.99
C ILE A 621 -9.69 20.41 3.32
N GLU A 622 -8.46 20.92 3.35
CA GLU A 622 -8.10 22.17 2.68
C GLU A 622 -8.42 22.15 1.18
N ASN A 623 -8.91 23.28 0.66
CA ASN A 623 -9.29 23.42 -0.76
C ASN A 623 -8.13 23.16 -1.72
N ALA A 624 -6.92 23.64 -1.38
CA ALA A 624 -5.73 23.52 -2.21
C ALA A 624 -5.25 22.06 -2.41
N LEU A 625 -5.72 21.14 -1.56
CA LEU A 625 -5.35 19.72 -1.64
C LEU A 625 -6.12 18.98 -2.74
N VAL A 626 -7.26 19.51 -3.22
CA VAL A 626 -7.98 18.98 -4.38
C VAL A 626 -7.55 19.77 -5.61
N ASN A 627 -6.91 19.07 -6.54
CA ASN A 627 -6.48 19.58 -7.83
C ASN A 627 -6.61 18.45 -8.86
N GLY A 628 -6.58 18.80 -10.15
CA GLY A 628 -6.84 17.86 -11.24
C GLY A 628 -5.81 16.75 -11.46
N GLY A 629 -4.77 16.65 -10.62
CA GLY A 629 -3.64 15.75 -10.86
C GLY A 629 -2.81 16.18 -12.06
N LEU A 630 -2.23 15.21 -12.76
CA LEU A 630 -1.40 15.44 -13.94
C LEU A 630 -1.97 14.73 -15.17
N TYR A 631 -1.61 15.28 -16.33
CA TYR A 631 -1.92 14.71 -17.63
C TYR A 631 -0.64 14.18 -18.24
N ALA A 632 -0.59 12.88 -18.56
CA ALA A 632 0.60 12.29 -19.14
C ALA A 632 0.42 11.94 -20.62
N THR A 633 1.50 12.02 -21.37
CA THR A 633 1.58 11.42 -22.70
C THR A 633 1.52 9.89 -22.60
N ASP A 634 1.34 9.22 -23.73
CA ASP A 634 1.82 7.83 -23.86
C ASP A 634 3.35 7.79 -23.65
N TRP A 635 3.92 6.59 -23.55
CA TRP A 635 5.37 6.44 -23.65
C TRP A 635 5.81 6.81 -25.06
N LEU A 636 6.74 7.75 -25.14
CA LEU A 636 7.22 8.31 -26.39
C LEU A 636 8.66 7.90 -26.63
N ASP A 637 8.92 7.49 -27.86
CA ASP A 637 10.21 7.07 -28.38
C ASP A 637 10.25 7.56 -29.84
N ARG A 638 11.32 8.26 -30.22
CA ARG A 638 11.51 8.88 -31.54
C ARG A 638 12.59 8.21 -32.37
N ASP A 639 13.55 7.51 -31.78
CA ASP A 639 14.70 6.99 -32.53
C ASP A 639 15.48 5.85 -31.86
N ASP A 640 15.89 4.87 -32.69
CA ASP A 640 16.87 3.85 -32.26
C ASP A 640 18.28 4.47 -32.06
N PRO A 641 19.00 4.14 -30.98
CA PRO A 641 20.23 4.84 -30.55
C PRO A 641 21.46 4.57 -31.44
N GLN A 642 21.60 5.27 -32.56
CA GLN A 642 22.81 5.18 -33.41
C GLN A 642 23.91 6.17 -33.01
N SER A 643 23.58 7.31 -32.42
CA SER A 643 24.54 8.37 -32.05
C SER A 643 24.29 9.00 -30.68
N GLY A 644 23.60 8.27 -29.80
CA GLY A 644 22.93 8.78 -28.62
C GLY A 644 21.41 8.68 -28.83
N ASP A 645 20.67 8.87 -27.75
CA ASP A 645 19.20 8.78 -27.74
C ASP A 645 18.61 10.12 -27.25
N ASN A 646 17.66 10.68 -27.99
CA ASN A 646 17.20 12.07 -27.83
C ASN A 646 15.68 12.21 -27.83
N GLU A 647 15.12 11.92 -26.67
CA GLU A 647 13.71 12.11 -26.37
C GLU A 647 13.39 13.52 -25.85
N LEU A 648 13.63 14.51 -26.73
CA LEU A 648 13.46 15.93 -26.43
C LEU A 648 12.03 16.44 -26.67
N PHE A 649 11.56 17.34 -25.80
CA PHE A 649 10.20 17.90 -25.85
C PHE A 649 9.83 18.48 -27.21
N ASN A 650 10.72 19.31 -27.78
CA ASN A 650 10.49 19.92 -29.09
C ASN A 650 10.45 18.89 -30.23
N GLY A 651 11.19 17.78 -30.07
CA GLY A 651 11.14 16.66 -31.00
C GLY A 651 9.74 16.04 -31.01
N HIS A 652 9.22 15.67 -29.85
CA HIS A 652 7.87 15.10 -29.74
C HIS A 652 6.76 16.09 -30.12
N LYS A 653 6.90 17.37 -29.78
CA LYS A 653 6.00 18.44 -30.22
C LYS A 653 5.95 18.54 -31.74
N SER A 654 7.09 18.45 -32.41
CA SER A 654 7.16 18.46 -33.88
C SER A 654 6.56 17.20 -34.54
N SER A 655 6.62 16.06 -33.85
CA SER A 655 6.00 14.80 -34.29
C SER A 655 4.49 14.73 -34.05
N GLY A 656 3.91 15.70 -33.33
CA GLY A 656 2.49 15.72 -32.98
C GLY A 656 2.12 14.90 -31.74
N ASN A 657 3.10 14.38 -31.01
CA ASN A 657 2.89 13.63 -29.76
C ASN A 657 2.63 14.56 -28.56
N ILE A 658 2.89 15.86 -28.73
CA ILE A 658 2.59 16.92 -27.77
C ILE A 658 1.95 18.07 -28.55
N SER A 659 0.89 18.66 -28.00
CA SER A 659 0.16 19.75 -28.63
C SER A 659 1.06 20.95 -28.97
N ALA A 660 0.83 21.55 -30.14
CA ALA A 660 1.58 22.72 -30.60
C ALA A 660 1.43 23.95 -29.68
N SER A 661 0.37 24.01 -28.87
CA SER A 661 0.16 25.10 -27.88
C SER A 661 0.89 24.89 -26.56
N CYS A 662 1.50 23.73 -26.33
CA CYS A 662 2.20 23.42 -25.09
C CYS A 662 3.63 23.96 -25.12
N GLU A 663 4.09 24.60 -24.04
CA GLU A 663 5.47 25.08 -23.90
C GLU A 663 6.23 24.24 -22.87
N SER A 664 7.56 24.25 -22.90
CA SER A 664 8.36 23.46 -21.96
C SER A 664 8.14 23.87 -20.50
N SER A 665 7.69 25.11 -20.25
CA SER A 665 7.28 25.57 -18.92
C SER A 665 6.00 24.92 -18.39
N ASP A 666 5.21 24.26 -19.24
CA ASP A 666 4.00 23.53 -18.82
C ASP A 666 4.31 22.11 -18.30
N ILE A 667 5.54 21.63 -18.48
CA ILE A 667 6.01 20.32 -18.01
C ILE A 667 6.10 20.34 -16.49
N ALA A 668 5.31 19.47 -15.86
CA ALA A 668 5.34 19.23 -14.42
C ALA A 668 6.45 18.23 -14.04
N ALA A 669 6.66 17.20 -14.87
CA ALA A 669 7.69 16.19 -14.66
C ALA A 669 8.00 15.45 -15.97
N ILE A 670 9.17 14.80 -15.99
CA ILE A 670 9.60 13.87 -17.03
C ILE A 670 10.12 12.64 -16.32
N VAL A 671 9.67 11.46 -16.75
CA VAL A 671 10.27 10.18 -16.37
C VAL A 671 10.74 9.48 -17.64
N ALA A 672 11.75 8.62 -17.50
CA ALA A 672 12.38 7.94 -18.62
C ALA A 672 12.86 6.56 -18.20
N ARG A 673 12.77 5.60 -19.10
CA ARG A 673 13.15 4.20 -18.86
C ARG A 673 13.62 3.55 -20.15
N VAL A 674 14.38 2.46 -20.00
CA VAL A 674 14.85 1.66 -21.13
C VAL A 674 13.66 0.98 -21.80
N VAL A 675 13.58 1.02 -23.14
CA VAL A 675 12.47 0.48 -23.93
C VAL A 675 12.30 -1.03 -23.69
N ASP A 676 13.37 -1.81 -23.71
CA ASP A 676 13.26 -3.27 -23.60
C ASP A 676 13.03 -3.76 -22.16
N THR A 677 13.86 -3.29 -21.22
CA THR A 677 13.86 -3.83 -19.85
C THR A 677 12.86 -3.13 -18.93
N LYS A 678 12.33 -1.97 -19.35
CA LYS A 678 11.52 -1.04 -18.55
C LYS A 678 12.24 -0.54 -17.29
N LEU A 679 13.57 -0.65 -17.27
CA LEU A 679 14.42 -0.16 -16.21
C LEU A 679 14.42 1.36 -16.17
N ASP A 680 14.23 1.93 -14.98
CA ASP A 680 14.35 3.37 -14.78
C ASP A 680 15.72 3.89 -15.21
N SER A 681 15.70 4.99 -15.97
CA SER A 681 16.90 5.59 -16.54
C SER A 681 17.97 5.96 -15.51
N SER A 682 17.57 6.40 -14.31
CA SER A 682 18.49 6.77 -13.21
C SER A 682 19.30 5.59 -12.67
N LEU A 683 18.93 4.36 -13.02
CA LEU A 683 19.60 3.13 -12.58
C LEU A 683 20.64 2.60 -13.57
N THR A 684 20.72 3.17 -14.78
CA THR A 684 21.61 2.68 -15.85
C THR A 684 23.07 3.07 -15.68
N GLY A 685 23.35 4.10 -14.86
CA GLY A 685 24.69 4.69 -14.74
C GLY A 685 25.19 5.38 -16.01
N GLN A 686 24.35 5.58 -17.03
CA GLN A 686 24.70 6.28 -18.25
C GLN A 686 24.75 7.80 -18.07
N ASN A 687 25.36 8.51 -19.01
CA ASN A 687 25.44 9.97 -18.97
C ASN A 687 24.14 10.58 -19.48
N LEU A 688 23.21 10.80 -18.55
CA LEU A 688 21.86 11.27 -18.82
C LEU A 688 21.72 12.76 -18.54
N VAL A 689 21.04 13.45 -19.45
CA VAL A 689 20.62 14.85 -19.28
C VAL A 689 19.10 14.89 -19.22
N ASN A 690 18.55 15.25 -18.05
CA ASN A 690 17.14 15.58 -17.85
C ASN A 690 17.05 16.98 -17.24
N ASN A 691 16.53 17.94 -18.00
CA ASN A 691 16.52 19.36 -17.61
C ASN A 691 15.13 20.03 -17.75
N GLY A 692 14.07 19.23 -17.77
CA GLY A 692 12.70 19.72 -17.94
C GLY A 692 12.34 20.13 -19.36
N SER A 693 13.29 20.28 -20.29
CA SER A 693 13.01 20.46 -21.74
C SER A 693 13.18 19.17 -22.55
N GLY A 694 13.46 18.06 -21.87
CA GLY A 694 13.60 16.74 -22.46
C GLY A 694 14.54 15.83 -21.69
N PHE A 695 14.71 14.64 -22.23
CA PHE A 695 15.64 13.62 -21.79
C PHE A 695 16.58 13.29 -22.94
N ALA A 696 17.86 13.12 -22.65
CA ALA A 696 18.83 12.66 -23.64
C ALA A 696 19.94 11.84 -22.99
N CYS A 697 20.39 10.81 -23.70
CA CYS A 697 21.61 10.09 -23.41
C CYS A 697 22.67 10.41 -24.48
N TRP A 698 23.90 10.68 -24.04
CA TRP A 698 25.01 10.98 -24.95
C TRP A 698 26.05 9.87 -24.94
N ASN A 699 26.31 9.29 -26.12
CA ASN A 699 27.46 8.41 -26.31
C ASN A 699 28.74 9.19 -25.97
N SER A 700 29.64 8.59 -25.19
CA SER A 700 30.89 9.25 -24.81
C SER A 700 31.71 9.62 -26.06
N SER A 701 31.94 10.92 -26.27
CA SER A 701 32.60 11.45 -27.47
C SER A 701 34.11 11.68 -27.32
N ASN A 702 34.74 11.25 -26.24
CA ASN A 702 36.18 11.44 -26.04
C ASN A 702 36.82 10.22 -25.36
N GLY A 703 37.66 9.50 -26.11
CA GLY A 703 38.47 8.40 -25.59
C GLY A 703 39.24 8.80 -24.33
N GLY A 704 38.82 8.25 -23.20
CA GLY A 704 39.43 8.49 -21.90
C GLY A 704 38.75 7.64 -20.82
N SER A 705 39.30 6.45 -20.60
CA SER A 705 39.00 5.49 -19.50
C SER A 705 37.75 4.59 -19.65
N SER A 706 37.90 3.55 -20.47
CA SER A 706 37.35 2.18 -20.31
C SER A 706 35.89 1.97 -19.84
N SER A 707 34.92 2.38 -20.67
CA SER A 707 33.83 1.53 -21.17
C SER A 707 33.03 2.35 -22.19
N ASN A 708 33.05 1.97 -23.46
CA ASN A 708 32.24 2.64 -24.49
C ASN A 708 30.77 2.29 -24.23
N THR A 709 30.04 3.08 -23.45
CA THR A 709 28.58 2.89 -23.31
C THR A 709 27.89 3.57 -24.49
N THR A 710 27.49 2.77 -25.48
CA THR A 710 26.38 3.13 -26.35
C THR A 710 25.17 3.34 -25.45
N CYS A 711 24.45 4.44 -25.63
CA CYS A 711 23.19 4.68 -24.93
C CYS A 711 22.24 3.50 -25.14
N GLU A 712 21.55 3.13 -24.06
CA GLU A 712 20.37 2.29 -24.23
C GLU A 712 19.32 3.07 -25.02
N ASP A 713 18.36 2.33 -25.56
CA ASP A 713 17.16 2.89 -26.16
C ASP A 713 16.18 3.27 -25.04
N TYR A 714 15.80 4.54 -24.93
CA TYR A 714 14.90 5.04 -23.90
C TYR A 714 13.60 5.56 -24.47
N GLU A 715 12.53 5.25 -23.75
CA GLU A 715 11.25 5.94 -23.91
C GLU A 715 11.04 6.92 -22.75
N VAL A 716 10.35 8.01 -23.03
CA VAL A 716 10.01 9.04 -22.06
C VAL A 716 8.53 9.22 -21.90
N ARG A 717 8.16 9.80 -20.76
CA ARG A 717 6.79 10.25 -20.52
C ARG A 717 6.80 11.64 -19.91
N TYR A 718 6.05 12.53 -20.53
CA TYR A 718 5.88 13.90 -20.07
C TYR A 718 4.59 14.02 -19.27
N PHE A 719 4.67 14.72 -18.13
CA PHE A 719 3.51 15.04 -17.30
C PHE A 719 3.27 16.54 -17.35
N PHE A 720 2.00 16.93 -17.53
CA PHE A 720 1.57 18.30 -17.65
C PHE A 720 0.52 18.65 -16.61
N THR A 721 0.46 19.93 -16.26
CA THR A 721 -0.62 20.48 -15.41
C THR A 721 -1.90 20.81 -16.19
N LYS A 722 -1.86 20.70 -17.54
CA LYS A 722 -2.95 21.08 -18.44
C LYS A 722 -3.25 19.97 -19.44
N ALA A 723 -4.51 19.56 -19.53
CA ALA A 723 -4.97 18.56 -20.50
C ALA A 723 -4.68 18.95 -21.95
N SER A 724 -4.72 20.24 -22.27
CA SER A 724 -4.49 20.77 -23.63
C SER A 724 -3.06 20.58 -24.15
N CYS A 725 -2.14 20.07 -23.33
CA CYS A 725 -0.80 19.68 -23.77
C CYS A 725 -0.75 18.30 -24.42
N LEU A 726 -1.74 17.45 -24.15
CA LEU A 726 -1.90 16.17 -24.84
C LEU A 726 -2.41 16.38 -26.29
N PRO A 727 -2.12 15.44 -27.23
CA PRO A 727 -2.52 15.54 -28.64
C PRO A 727 -4.01 15.70 -28.92
#